data_AF-A0A023WZX3-F1
#
_entry.id   AF-A0A023WZX3-F1
#
_cell.length_a   1.000
_cell.length_b   1.000
_cell.length_c   1.000
_cell.angle_alpha   90.00
_cell.angle_beta   90.00
_cell.angle_gamma   90.00
#
_symmetry.space_group_name_H-M   'P 1'
#
loop_
_entity.id
_entity.type
_entity.pdbx_description
1 polymer ?
#
loop_
_entity_poly.entity_id
_entity_poly.type
_entity_poly.pdbx_seq_one_letter_code
_entity_poly.pdbx_strand_id
1 'polypeptide(L)'
;MNGGPELIRNVCLIGHRGSGKTSLGEAMLGLASGRSGRAGRVLDFAEDESERGMTLGLSVASCEWKGRRVNIIDTPGDGGFIGDAFIAQRVADCAILVVHAQDPVQVVTERVWRRGEREDIPHFVVVNHLDRERADYGSVVEALRERFGPEVVPVNLPIGREDGFSGVYGLLTDTAFDYTTGEQSQGPPAGMEEEIDAAKVRLFEAIAESDDTLLEKYLEGEELTKEDTFEGIRKGIVEGLIIPVAAASAERMVGVDRILDLIAGSAPSPVDRSRWVTEGGDPVPCDPDGPFAAYVFKTYIDPQAGRLSVMRVVSGTCRSDETLVNPRTGANERLGSISHLYGRDRSGASEAVAGDIVAAPKLKDTATLDTLSRPESPLVFERVELPEPTTSVAIGATRPGDEEKVFEAIRRVTDEDPSLKLERVEATGEEVLSGLSQMHVELALERVHRRYNVEVASRPPKVPFMETISASASAQGRHKKQSGGRGQFGDARIDVEPLPRGSGFEFEDAIVGGAIPRQFIPAVEKGIVEAMQSGPIAGYPVVDVKVRLHDGAYHSVDSSEAAFKVAGSLAFKNACEEARPVLLEPYVKVEVLAPTELVGDIMGDLSGRRGRPMGMEQRGERQVIQAEVPQVEMLTYARDLRSLSGGRANFHVEFDHYEEVPPNLVEKVLAANEREEEVQKV
;
A
#
# COMPACT_ATOMS: atom_id res chain seq x y z
N MET A 1 -20.09 -5.29 -30.52
CA MET A 1 -19.92 -4.02 -31.23
C MET A 1 -18.89 -3.25 -30.44
N ASN A 2 -17.76 -2.87 -31.03
CA ASN A 2 -16.80 -2.00 -30.35
C ASN A 2 -17.38 -0.58 -30.41
N GLY A 3 -18.03 -0.18 -29.32
CA GLY A 3 -18.43 1.22 -29.13
C GLY A 3 -17.21 2.10 -28.97
N GLY A 4 -17.30 3.38 -29.34
CA GLY A 4 -16.25 4.34 -29.06
C GLY A 4 -16.11 4.59 -27.55
N PRO A 5 -15.07 5.33 -27.14
CA PRO A 5 -14.79 5.63 -25.73
C PRO A 5 -15.98 6.24 -24.97
N GLU A 6 -16.87 6.97 -25.65
CA GLU A 6 -18.08 7.58 -25.10
C GLU A 6 -19.09 6.58 -24.53
N LEU A 7 -19.02 5.32 -24.95
CA LEU A 7 -19.89 4.23 -24.49
C LEU A 7 -19.27 3.39 -23.35
N ILE A 8 -18.06 3.73 -22.90
CA ILE A 8 -17.37 3.04 -21.81
C ILE A 8 -17.64 3.77 -20.50
N ARG A 9 -17.84 3.01 -19.41
CA ARG A 9 -17.88 3.50 -18.03
C ARG A 9 -16.93 2.66 -17.19
N ASN A 10 -15.88 3.27 -16.65
CA ASN A 10 -14.97 2.60 -15.74
C ASN A 10 -15.24 3.10 -14.33
N VAL A 11 -15.75 2.24 -13.47
CA VAL A 11 -16.16 2.60 -12.11
C VAL A 11 -15.42 1.73 -11.09
N CYS A 12 -14.93 2.34 -10.02
CA CYS A 12 -14.37 1.58 -8.89
C CYS A 12 -15.29 1.63 -7.68
N LEU A 13 -15.52 0.48 -7.05
CA LEU A 13 -16.28 0.38 -5.80
C LEU A 13 -15.31 0.59 -4.63
N ILE A 14 -15.52 1.63 -3.83
CA ILE A 14 -14.67 1.99 -2.69
C ILE A 14 -15.51 2.17 -1.42
N GLY A 15 -14.88 2.09 -0.25
CA GLY A 15 -15.56 2.18 1.03
C GLY A 15 -15.03 1.16 2.04
N HIS A 16 -15.41 1.33 3.30
CA HIS A 16 -14.91 0.50 4.40
C HIS A 16 -15.36 -0.97 4.31
N ARG A 17 -14.74 -1.84 5.10
CA ARG A 17 -15.07 -3.28 5.17
C ARG A 17 -16.51 -3.48 5.66
N GLY A 18 -17.29 -4.28 4.95
CA GLY A 18 -18.68 -4.59 5.34
C GLY A 18 -19.73 -3.63 4.80
N SER A 19 -19.35 -2.57 4.07
CA SER A 19 -20.28 -1.70 3.33
C SER A 19 -21.05 -2.41 2.19
N GLY A 20 -20.59 -3.59 1.77
CA GLY A 20 -21.24 -4.39 0.74
C GLY A 20 -20.81 -4.05 -0.70
N LYS A 21 -19.62 -3.47 -0.91
CA LYS A 21 -19.02 -3.22 -2.24
C LYS A 21 -19.12 -4.42 -3.18
N THR A 22 -18.54 -5.55 -2.79
CA THR A 22 -18.54 -6.78 -3.59
C THR A 22 -19.96 -7.28 -3.81
N SER A 23 -20.81 -7.29 -2.78
CA SER A 23 -22.23 -7.68 -2.93
C SER A 23 -22.95 -6.81 -3.95
N LEU A 24 -22.68 -5.51 -3.96
CA LEU A 24 -23.24 -4.57 -4.92
C LEU A 24 -22.71 -4.84 -6.33
N GLY A 25 -21.40 -5.03 -6.50
CA GLY A 25 -20.80 -5.39 -7.78
C GLY A 25 -21.35 -6.72 -8.33
N GLU A 26 -21.47 -7.75 -7.49
CA GLU A 26 -22.08 -9.03 -7.84
C GLU A 26 -23.56 -8.90 -8.22
N ALA A 27 -24.30 -8.01 -7.56
CA ALA A 27 -25.69 -7.72 -7.89
C ALA A 27 -25.80 -7.04 -9.26
N MET A 28 -24.93 -6.06 -9.54
CA MET A 28 -24.85 -5.41 -10.84
C MET A 28 -24.53 -6.39 -11.98
N LEU A 29 -23.52 -7.24 -11.79
CA LEU A 29 -23.13 -8.26 -12.77
C LEU A 29 -24.25 -9.30 -12.99
N GLY A 30 -24.96 -9.68 -11.91
CA GLY A 30 -26.10 -10.58 -11.96
C GLY A 30 -27.21 -10.04 -12.85
N LEU A 31 -27.63 -8.79 -12.62
CA LEU A 31 -28.65 -8.11 -13.41
C LEU A 31 -28.24 -7.93 -14.87
N ALA A 32 -27.00 -7.48 -15.12
CA ALA A 32 -26.49 -7.31 -16.48
C ALA A 32 -26.44 -8.64 -17.27
N SER A 33 -26.30 -9.76 -16.56
CA SER A 33 -26.36 -11.12 -17.12
C SER A 33 -27.79 -11.69 -17.21
N GLY A 34 -28.83 -10.91 -16.89
CA GLY A 34 -30.23 -11.34 -16.92
C GLY A 34 -30.66 -12.23 -15.75
N ARG A 35 -29.90 -12.26 -14.66
CA ARG A 35 -30.25 -13.03 -13.45
C ARG A 35 -31.10 -12.16 -12.50
N SER A 36 -32.00 -12.80 -11.75
CA SER A 36 -32.80 -12.16 -10.71
C SER A 36 -32.04 -11.93 -9.40
N GLY A 37 -30.80 -12.41 -9.29
CA GLY A 37 -29.95 -12.27 -8.11
C GLY A 37 -28.49 -12.07 -8.50
N ARG A 38 -27.62 -12.00 -7.48
CA ARG A 38 -26.17 -11.81 -7.62
C ARG A 38 -25.51 -12.84 -8.55
N ALA A 39 -24.46 -12.43 -9.25
CA ALA A 39 -23.70 -13.30 -10.16
C ALA A 39 -22.94 -14.42 -9.44
N GLY A 40 -22.53 -14.21 -8.19
CA GLY A 40 -21.98 -15.21 -7.30
C GLY A 40 -20.64 -14.79 -6.72
N ARG A 41 -19.56 -15.42 -7.21
CA ARG A 41 -18.15 -15.13 -6.84
C ARG A 41 -17.34 -14.77 -8.08
N VAL A 42 -17.82 -13.78 -8.83
CA VAL A 42 -17.14 -13.22 -9.99
C VAL A 42 -16.02 -12.28 -9.54
N LEU A 43 -16.25 -11.47 -8.50
CA LEU A 43 -15.30 -10.48 -7.98
C LEU A 43 -14.39 -11.08 -6.90
N ASP A 44 -14.95 -11.81 -5.94
CA ASP A 44 -14.21 -12.55 -4.89
C ASP A 44 -13.93 -14.01 -5.35
N PHE A 45 -13.15 -14.16 -6.42
CA PHE A 45 -12.89 -15.48 -7.03
C PHE A 45 -11.64 -16.20 -6.47
N ALA A 46 -10.86 -15.55 -5.60
CA ALA A 46 -9.72 -16.18 -4.97
C ALA A 46 -10.15 -17.07 -3.78
N GLU A 47 -9.38 -18.14 -3.54
CA GLU A 47 -9.73 -19.11 -2.49
C GLU A 47 -9.58 -18.52 -1.08
N ASP A 48 -8.57 -17.69 -0.87
CA ASP A 48 -8.31 -16.97 0.38
C ASP A 48 -9.44 -15.97 0.72
N GLU A 49 -10.00 -15.29 -0.28
CA GLU A 49 -11.17 -14.41 -0.13
C GLU A 49 -12.41 -15.22 0.26
N SER A 50 -12.61 -16.36 -0.41
CA SER A 50 -13.72 -17.28 -0.15
C SER A 50 -13.70 -17.85 1.27
N GLU A 51 -12.53 -18.20 1.80
CA GLU A 51 -12.36 -18.74 3.15
C GLU A 51 -12.55 -17.68 4.24
N ARG A 52 -12.09 -16.45 3.99
CA ARG A 52 -12.14 -15.35 4.97
C ARG A 52 -13.42 -14.52 4.89
N GLY A 53 -14.20 -14.68 3.82
CA GLY A 53 -15.45 -13.95 3.60
C GLY A 53 -15.23 -12.44 3.40
N MET A 54 -14.13 -12.06 2.75
CA MET A 54 -13.82 -10.66 2.43
C MET A 54 -12.86 -10.55 1.25
N THR A 55 -12.99 -9.47 0.50
CA THR A 55 -12.08 -9.09 -0.59
C THR A 55 -10.70 -8.73 -0.05
N LEU A 56 -9.68 -9.32 -0.67
CA LEU A 56 -8.26 -9.19 -0.29
C LEU A 56 -7.42 -8.61 -1.41
N GLY A 57 -7.94 -8.57 -2.63
CA GLY A 57 -7.29 -7.89 -3.74
C GLY A 57 -8.28 -7.20 -4.67
N LEU A 58 -7.76 -6.31 -5.50
CA LEU A 58 -8.51 -5.71 -6.60
C LEU A 58 -8.93 -6.77 -7.62
N SER A 59 -10.19 -6.70 -8.06
CA SER A 59 -10.74 -7.52 -9.14
C SER A 59 -11.48 -6.66 -10.17
N VAL A 60 -11.58 -7.17 -11.40
CA VAL A 60 -12.21 -6.46 -12.53
C VAL A 60 -13.23 -7.37 -13.21
N ALA A 61 -14.43 -6.82 -13.46
CA ALA A 61 -15.44 -7.47 -14.29
C ALA A 61 -16.14 -6.46 -15.20
N SER A 62 -16.27 -6.82 -16.47
CA SER A 62 -16.94 -6.03 -17.50
C SER A 62 -18.34 -6.59 -17.78
N CYS A 63 -19.34 -5.72 -17.87
CA CYS A 63 -20.69 -6.08 -18.31
C CYS A 63 -21.25 -5.05 -19.30
N GLU A 64 -22.33 -5.42 -19.99
CA GLU A 64 -23.06 -4.52 -20.90
C GLU A 64 -24.37 -4.10 -20.23
N TRP A 65 -24.63 -2.80 -20.17
CA TRP A 65 -25.88 -2.25 -19.65
C TRP A 65 -26.39 -1.12 -20.55
N LYS A 66 -27.60 -1.27 -21.08
CA LYS A 66 -28.27 -0.28 -21.96
C LYS A 66 -27.35 0.27 -23.08
N GLY A 67 -26.63 -0.64 -23.75
CA GLY A 67 -25.75 -0.32 -24.88
C GLY A 67 -24.42 0.33 -24.50
N ARG A 68 -24.04 0.29 -23.22
CA ARG A 68 -22.77 0.79 -22.71
C ARG A 68 -22.01 -0.31 -22.00
N ARG A 69 -20.69 -0.30 -22.16
CA ARG A 69 -19.78 -1.19 -21.43
C ARG A 69 -19.47 -0.60 -20.06
N VAL A 70 -19.78 -1.34 -19.02
CA VAL A 70 -19.48 -0.97 -17.64
C VAL A 70 -18.39 -1.89 -17.12
N ASN A 71 -17.23 -1.32 -16.80
CA ASN A 71 -16.12 -2.00 -16.16
C ASN A 71 -16.18 -1.70 -14.67
N ILE A 72 -16.46 -2.72 -13.86
CA ILE A 72 -16.53 -2.65 -12.41
C ILE A 72 -15.18 -3.09 -11.85
N ILE A 73 -14.55 -2.22 -11.08
CA ILE A 73 -13.31 -2.47 -10.36
C ILE A 73 -13.67 -2.58 -8.87
N ASP A 74 -13.71 -3.80 -8.34
CA ASP A 74 -13.97 -4.01 -6.91
C ASP A 74 -12.68 -3.92 -6.10
N THR A 75 -12.78 -3.37 -4.89
CA THR A 75 -11.61 -3.09 -4.05
C THR A 75 -11.77 -3.60 -2.62
N PRO A 76 -10.68 -4.00 -1.95
CA PRO A 76 -10.71 -4.34 -0.53
C PRO A 76 -11.21 -3.18 0.34
N GLY A 77 -12.00 -3.51 1.36
CA GLY A 77 -12.47 -2.52 2.34
C GLY A 77 -11.63 -2.40 3.61
N ASP A 78 -10.64 -3.26 3.80
CA ASP A 78 -9.75 -3.22 4.96
C ASP A 78 -8.56 -2.29 4.71
N GLY A 79 -8.23 -1.45 5.69
CA GLY A 79 -7.11 -0.53 5.60
C GLY A 79 -5.76 -1.18 5.36
N GLY A 80 -5.59 -2.47 5.69
CA GLY A 80 -4.39 -3.26 5.39
C GLY A 80 -4.15 -3.56 3.91
N PHE A 81 -5.15 -3.32 3.05
CA PHE A 81 -5.11 -3.56 1.60
C PHE A 81 -5.51 -2.32 0.80
N ILE A 82 -5.46 -1.14 1.42
CA ILE A 82 -5.94 0.12 0.83
C ILE A 82 -5.16 0.55 -0.42
N GLY A 83 -3.95 0.01 -0.63
CA GLY A 83 -3.15 0.26 -1.84
C GLY A 83 -3.91 -0.09 -3.12
N ASP A 84 -4.62 -1.22 -3.13
CA ASP A 84 -5.46 -1.63 -4.28
C ASP A 84 -6.61 -0.63 -4.54
N ALA A 85 -7.20 -0.02 -3.50
CA ALA A 85 -8.21 1.01 -3.68
C ALA A 85 -7.64 2.31 -4.28
N PHE A 86 -6.41 2.69 -3.92
CA PHE A 86 -5.74 3.86 -4.50
C PHE A 86 -5.40 3.62 -5.98
N ILE A 87 -4.96 2.41 -6.31
CA ILE A 87 -4.70 2.00 -7.69
C ILE A 87 -5.99 1.99 -8.52
N ALA A 88 -7.10 1.47 -7.98
CA ALA A 88 -8.39 1.46 -8.66
C ALA A 88 -8.88 2.87 -9.01
N GLN A 89 -8.77 3.82 -8.08
CA GLN A 89 -9.15 5.22 -8.31
C GLN A 89 -8.29 5.91 -9.37
N ARG A 90 -7.03 5.50 -9.56
CA ARG A 90 -6.19 6.04 -10.64
C ARG A 90 -6.71 5.65 -12.02
N VAL A 91 -7.27 4.45 -12.18
CA VAL A 91 -7.68 3.90 -13.49
C VAL A 91 -9.18 3.97 -13.79
N ALA A 92 -10.02 4.28 -12.79
CA ALA A 92 -11.44 4.50 -12.96
C ALA A 92 -11.73 5.93 -13.46
N ASP A 93 -12.86 6.13 -14.12
CA ASP A 93 -13.36 7.45 -14.51
C ASP A 93 -14.36 8.00 -13.47
N CYS A 94 -14.89 7.12 -12.59
CA CYS A 94 -15.77 7.48 -11.48
C CYS A 94 -15.54 6.56 -10.27
N ALA A 95 -15.50 7.13 -9.06
CA ALA A 95 -15.49 6.37 -7.81
C ALA A 95 -16.90 6.22 -7.25
N ILE A 96 -17.30 5.00 -6.89
CA ILE A 96 -18.58 4.71 -6.22
C ILE A 96 -18.27 4.39 -4.77
N LEU A 97 -18.51 5.37 -3.89
CA LEU A 97 -18.40 5.20 -2.45
C LEU A 97 -19.62 4.43 -1.92
N VAL A 98 -19.43 3.17 -1.58
CA VAL A 98 -20.44 2.35 -0.93
C VAL A 98 -20.32 2.53 0.58
N VAL A 99 -21.41 2.96 1.22
CA VAL A 99 -21.48 3.18 2.67
C VAL A 99 -22.55 2.31 3.31
N HIS A 100 -22.30 1.92 4.55
CA HIS A 100 -23.25 1.16 5.35
C HIS A 100 -24.29 2.10 5.97
N ALA A 101 -25.58 1.79 5.89
CA ALA A 101 -26.65 2.64 6.43
C ALA A 101 -26.60 2.88 7.95
N GLN A 102 -25.86 2.07 8.71
CA GLN A 102 -25.68 2.25 10.16
C GLN A 102 -24.38 2.99 10.53
N ASP A 103 -23.37 2.96 9.66
CA ASP A 103 -22.04 3.50 9.94
C ASP A 103 -21.42 4.06 8.65
N PRO A 104 -21.87 5.24 8.22
CA PRO A 104 -21.57 5.72 6.87
C PRO A 104 -20.14 6.26 6.72
N VAL A 105 -19.58 6.86 7.78
CA VAL A 105 -18.29 7.56 7.75
C VAL A 105 -17.30 6.89 8.69
N GLN A 106 -16.55 5.94 8.15
CA GLN A 106 -15.42 5.31 8.83
C GLN A 106 -14.09 5.87 8.34
N VAL A 107 -13.01 5.57 9.07
CA VAL A 107 -11.66 6.03 8.74
C VAL A 107 -11.21 5.59 7.35
N VAL A 108 -11.51 4.36 6.95
CA VAL A 108 -11.19 3.90 5.59
C VAL A 108 -12.02 4.67 4.55
N THR A 109 -13.31 4.92 4.82
CA THR A 109 -14.19 5.77 3.98
C THR A 109 -13.52 7.12 3.71
N GLU A 110 -13.03 7.80 4.75
CA GLU A 110 -12.36 9.10 4.61
C GLU A 110 -11.04 9.02 3.84
N ARG A 111 -10.25 7.97 4.07
CA ARG A 111 -8.97 7.79 3.38
C ARG A 111 -9.16 7.58 1.88
N VAL A 112 -10.13 6.76 1.48
CA VAL A 112 -10.42 6.54 0.07
C VAL A 112 -11.10 7.77 -0.55
N TRP A 113 -11.92 8.51 0.19
CA TRP A 113 -12.50 9.78 -0.26
C TRP A 113 -11.41 10.82 -0.55
N ARG A 114 -10.53 11.08 0.42
CA ARG A 114 -9.41 12.03 0.26
C ARG A 114 -8.45 11.64 -0.87
N ARG A 115 -8.29 10.34 -1.14
CA ARG A 115 -7.53 9.89 -2.31
C ARG A 115 -8.24 10.30 -3.60
N GLY A 116 -9.56 10.10 -3.66
CA GLY A 116 -10.36 10.49 -4.81
C GLY A 116 -10.32 11.98 -5.08
N GLU A 117 -10.39 12.81 -4.03
CA GLU A 117 -10.23 14.27 -4.15
C GLU A 117 -8.85 14.67 -4.71
N ARG A 118 -7.77 14.04 -4.24
CA ARG A 118 -6.41 14.28 -4.77
C ARG A 118 -6.25 13.86 -6.22
N GLU A 119 -6.92 12.78 -6.59
CA GLU A 119 -6.98 12.25 -7.95
C GLU A 119 -7.95 13.03 -8.84
N ASP A 120 -8.75 13.93 -8.27
CA ASP A 120 -9.77 14.70 -8.96
C ASP A 120 -10.77 13.81 -9.72
N ILE A 121 -11.12 12.65 -9.11
CA ILE A 121 -12.09 11.70 -9.67
C ILE A 121 -13.51 12.07 -9.22
N PRO A 122 -14.50 12.08 -10.13
CA PRO A 122 -15.90 12.21 -9.76
C PRO A 122 -16.41 11.08 -8.85
N HIS A 123 -17.32 11.41 -7.93
CA HIS A 123 -17.84 10.49 -6.92
C HIS A 123 -19.34 10.26 -7.03
N PHE A 124 -19.76 9.01 -6.88
CA PHE A 124 -21.12 8.60 -6.54
C PHE A 124 -21.14 8.05 -5.12
N VAL A 125 -22.27 8.16 -4.43
CA VAL A 125 -22.47 7.51 -3.15
C VAL A 125 -23.63 6.51 -3.25
N VAL A 126 -23.41 5.31 -2.70
CA VAL A 126 -24.45 4.30 -2.53
C VAL A 126 -24.62 4.02 -1.06
N VAL A 127 -25.79 4.35 -0.51
CA VAL A 127 -26.19 3.95 0.84
C VAL A 127 -26.79 2.57 0.76
N ASN A 128 -26.01 1.57 1.17
CA ASN A 128 -26.37 0.16 1.10
C ASN A 128 -26.84 -0.35 2.47
N HIS A 129 -27.44 -1.54 2.48
CA HIS A 129 -27.95 -2.21 3.68
C HIS A 129 -29.07 -1.43 4.40
N LEU A 130 -29.91 -0.71 3.63
CA LEU A 130 -31.10 -0.04 4.15
C LEU A 130 -32.15 -1.01 4.71
N ASP A 131 -31.99 -2.30 4.42
CA ASP A 131 -32.80 -3.39 4.95
C ASP A 131 -32.45 -3.83 6.38
N ARG A 132 -31.46 -3.19 7.02
CA ARG A 132 -31.02 -3.51 8.39
C ARG A 132 -31.80 -2.68 9.41
N GLU A 133 -31.97 -3.22 10.62
CA GLU A 133 -32.51 -2.48 11.77
C GLU A 133 -31.72 -1.18 11.99
N ARG A 134 -32.38 -0.10 12.42
CA ARG A 134 -31.77 1.22 12.67
C ARG A 134 -31.16 1.89 11.43
N ALA A 135 -31.45 1.41 10.22
CA ALA A 135 -31.08 2.12 9.01
C ALA A 135 -31.92 3.41 8.88
N ASP A 136 -31.24 4.55 8.81
CA ASP A 136 -31.87 5.85 8.59
C ASP A 136 -31.17 6.57 7.44
N TYR A 137 -31.80 6.53 6.26
CA TYR A 137 -31.25 7.13 5.05
C TYR A 137 -31.07 8.64 5.18
N GLY A 138 -32.02 9.35 5.79
CA GLY A 138 -31.95 10.80 5.93
C GLY A 138 -30.77 11.21 6.82
N SER A 139 -30.64 10.58 7.99
CA SER A 139 -29.51 10.81 8.90
C SER A 139 -28.15 10.48 8.26
N VAL A 140 -28.09 9.42 7.44
CA VAL A 140 -26.87 9.07 6.69
C VAL A 140 -26.51 10.12 5.65
N VAL A 141 -27.48 10.61 4.87
CA VAL A 141 -27.24 11.66 3.86
C VAL A 141 -26.74 12.93 4.53
N GLU A 142 -27.35 13.37 5.62
CA GLU A 142 -26.89 14.58 6.33
C GLU A 142 -25.48 14.38 6.91
N ALA A 143 -25.15 13.21 7.49
CA ALA A 143 -23.79 12.91 7.95
C ALA A 143 -22.75 12.92 6.80
N LEU A 144 -23.14 12.43 5.62
CA LEU A 144 -22.28 12.50 4.42
C LEU A 144 -22.10 13.95 3.95
N ARG A 145 -23.15 14.77 3.99
CA ARG A 145 -23.08 16.21 3.63
C ARG A 145 -22.20 17.00 4.59
N GLU A 146 -22.37 16.79 5.89
CA GLU A 146 -21.52 17.41 6.92
C GLU A 146 -20.04 17.06 6.71
N ARG A 147 -19.75 15.85 6.23
CA ARG A 147 -18.37 15.39 6.04
C ARG A 147 -17.76 15.74 4.69
N PHE A 148 -18.53 15.64 3.61
CA PHE A 148 -18.02 15.66 2.24
C PHE A 148 -18.52 16.85 1.40
N GLY A 149 -19.44 17.67 1.93
CA GLY A 149 -19.89 18.90 1.30
C GLY A 149 -21.37 18.89 0.90
N PRO A 150 -21.94 20.08 0.63
CA PRO A 150 -23.34 20.26 0.25
C PRO A 150 -23.70 19.61 -1.09
N GLU A 151 -22.72 19.31 -1.94
CA GLU A 151 -22.84 18.67 -3.27
C GLU A 151 -23.35 17.23 -3.19
N VAL A 152 -23.35 16.63 -2.00
CA VAL A 152 -23.94 15.30 -1.74
C VAL A 152 -25.47 15.40 -1.78
N VAL A 153 -26.07 14.92 -2.86
CA VAL A 153 -27.50 15.11 -3.16
C VAL A 153 -28.20 13.79 -3.53
N PRO A 154 -29.32 13.45 -2.88
CA PRO A 154 -30.12 12.27 -3.25
C PRO A 154 -30.64 12.33 -4.69
N VAL A 155 -30.54 11.20 -5.40
CA VAL A 155 -31.18 11.01 -6.72
C VAL A 155 -32.38 10.07 -6.67
N ASN A 156 -32.48 9.29 -5.60
CA ASN A 156 -33.64 8.50 -5.26
C ASN A 156 -33.84 8.45 -3.74
N LEU A 157 -35.06 8.12 -3.31
CA LEU A 157 -35.41 7.95 -1.91
C LEU A 157 -35.88 6.52 -1.64
N PRO A 158 -35.55 5.92 -0.49
CA PRO A 158 -36.03 4.59 -0.15
C PRO A 158 -37.52 4.58 0.18
N ILE A 159 -38.24 3.58 -0.35
CA ILE A 159 -39.64 3.30 0.00
C ILE A 159 -39.64 2.25 1.10
N GLY A 160 -40.14 2.64 2.27
CA GLY A 160 -40.09 1.82 3.48
C GLY A 160 -38.74 1.91 4.21
N ARG A 161 -38.65 1.23 5.36
CA ARG A 161 -37.47 1.23 6.24
C ARG A 161 -37.21 -0.17 6.77
N GLU A 162 -35.94 -0.47 7.03
CA GLU A 162 -35.50 -1.74 7.65
C GLU A 162 -36.10 -2.95 6.92
N ASP A 163 -36.75 -3.87 7.62
CA ASP A 163 -37.41 -5.02 7.01
C ASP A 163 -38.50 -4.66 6.00
N GLY A 164 -39.13 -3.49 6.17
CA GLY A 164 -40.14 -2.96 5.26
C GLY A 164 -39.58 -2.20 4.06
N PHE A 165 -38.26 -2.11 3.90
CA PHE A 165 -37.64 -1.52 2.71
C PHE A 165 -37.95 -2.36 1.46
N SER A 166 -38.84 -1.85 0.62
CA SER A 166 -39.44 -2.58 -0.51
C SER A 166 -39.09 -1.99 -1.87
N GLY A 167 -38.60 -0.75 -1.91
CA GLY A 167 -38.40 -0.07 -3.19
C GLY A 167 -37.66 1.25 -3.11
N VAL A 168 -37.58 1.93 -4.25
CA VAL A 168 -37.00 3.28 -4.35
C VAL A 168 -37.87 4.17 -5.22
N TYR A 169 -37.90 5.46 -4.91
CA TYR A 169 -38.56 6.48 -5.70
C TYR A 169 -37.51 7.37 -6.38
N GLY A 170 -37.51 7.40 -7.71
CA GLY A 170 -36.57 8.21 -8.50
C GLY A 170 -37.03 9.65 -8.62
N LEU A 171 -36.22 10.58 -8.12
CA LEU A 171 -36.59 12.01 -8.03
C LEU A 171 -36.69 12.69 -9.40
N LEU A 172 -35.81 12.33 -10.34
CA LEU A 172 -35.85 12.83 -11.72
C LEU A 172 -36.92 12.14 -12.58
N THR A 173 -37.13 10.85 -12.35
CA THR A 173 -38.09 10.06 -13.14
C THR A 173 -39.52 10.21 -12.66
N ASP A 174 -39.74 10.78 -11.48
CA ASP A 174 -41.05 10.87 -10.82
C ASP A 174 -41.76 9.50 -10.74
N THR A 175 -40.98 8.44 -10.46
CA THR A 175 -41.45 7.05 -10.55
C THR A 175 -41.07 6.27 -9.31
N ALA A 176 -42.04 5.59 -8.71
CA ALA A 176 -41.85 4.64 -7.63
C ALA A 176 -41.61 3.23 -8.21
N PHE A 177 -40.59 2.55 -7.71
CA PHE A 177 -40.21 1.19 -8.09
C PHE A 177 -40.37 0.26 -6.89
N ASP A 178 -41.35 -0.63 -6.90
CA ASP A 178 -41.57 -1.63 -5.87
C ASP A 178 -40.98 -2.98 -6.31
N TYR A 179 -39.98 -3.47 -5.57
CA TYR A 179 -39.24 -4.69 -5.89
C TYR A 179 -39.88 -5.93 -5.28
N THR A 180 -40.86 -5.76 -4.38
CA THR A 180 -41.64 -6.87 -3.82
C THR A 180 -42.72 -7.34 -4.78
N THR A 181 -43.34 -6.40 -5.49
CA THR A 181 -44.39 -6.66 -6.50
C THR A 181 -43.84 -6.64 -7.93
N GLY A 182 -42.73 -5.95 -8.17
CA GLY A 182 -42.20 -5.68 -9.51
C GLY A 182 -42.94 -4.56 -10.24
N GLU A 183 -43.84 -3.84 -9.56
CA GLU A 183 -44.65 -2.78 -10.15
C GLU A 183 -43.92 -1.43 -10.18
N GLN A 184 -44.33 -0.59 -11.12
CA GLN A 184 -43.88 0.80 -11.24
C GLN A 184 -45.08 1.72 -11.29
N SER A 185 -45.05 2.79 -10.52
CA SER A 185 -46.12 3.80 -10.51
C SER A 185 -45.55 5.21 -10.68
N GLN A 186 -46.31 6.06 -11.39
CA GLN A 186 -45.97 7.47 -11.58
C GLN A 186 -46.46 8.30 -10.40
N GLY A 187 -45.67 9.29 -9.99
CA GLY A 187 -45.97 10.19 -8.89
C GLY A 187 -45.48 9.68 -7.52
N PRO A 188 -45.59 10.53 -6.48
CA PRO A 188 -45.05 10.24 -5.16
C PRO A 188 -45.78 9.07 -4.47
N PRO A 189 -45.07 8.14 -3.80
CA PRO A 189 -45.67 7.18 -2.87
C PRO A 189 -46.39 7.90 -1.74
N ALA A 190 -47.48 7.28 -1.26
CA ALA A 190 -48.30 7.85 -0.19
C ALA A 190 -47.50 8.04 1.11
N GLY A 191 -47.56 9.25 1.69
CA GLY A 191 -46.92 9.58 2.97
C GLY A 191 -45.45 9.99 2.87
N MET A 192 -44.92 10.16 1.66
CA MET A 192 -43.55 10.64 1.40
C MET A 192 -43.52 12.02 0.73
N GLU A 193 -44.66 12.70 0.59
CA GLU A 193 -44.79 13.93 -0.21
C GLU A 193 -43.84 15.03 0.29
N GLU A 194 -43.80 15.29 1.59
CA GLU A 194 -42.93 16.32 2.18
C GLU A 194 -41.43 16.00 2.01
N GLU A 195 -41.04 14.73 2.18
CA GLU A 195 -39.65 14.29 2.02
C GLU A 195 -39.20 14.40 0.54
N ILE A 196 -40.09 14.03 -0.37
CA ILE A 196 -39.87 14.12 -1.82
C ILE A 196 -39.74 15.57 -2.27
N ASP A 197 -40.63 16.45 -1.82
CA ASP A 197 -40.59 17.86 -2.19
C ASP A 197 -39.28 18.51 -1.72
N ALA A 198 -38.87 18.23 -0.48
CA ALA A 198 -37.59 18.72 0.06
C ALA A 198 -36.38 18.19 -0.71
N ALA A 199 -36.37 16.91 -1.08
CA ALA A 199 -35.29 16.30 -1.85
C ALA A 199 -35.25 16.80 -3.30
N LYS A 200 -36.42 16.99 -3.94
CA LYS A 200 -36.53 17.56 -5.28
C LYS A 200 -36.00 18.98 -5.33
N VAL A 201 -36.38 19.85 -4.38
CA VAL A 201 -35.85 21.22 -4.32
C VAL A 201 -34.32 21.21 -4.36
N ARG A 202 -33.69 20.45 -3.47
CA ARG A 202 -32.22 20.34 -3.41
C ARG A 202 -31.61 19.81 -4.70
N LEU A 203 -32.22 18.78 -5.30
CA LEU A 203 -31.72 18.17 -6.54
C LEU A 203 -31.82 19.13 -7.72
N PHE A 204 -32.93 19.83 -7.88
CA PHE A 204 -33.13 20.78 -8.97
C PHE A 204 -32.30 22.04 -8.79
N GLU A 205 -32.09 22.51 -7.55
CA GLU A 205 -31.11 23.58 -7.25
C GLU A 205 -29.70 23.17 -7.69
N ALA A 206 -29.23 21.99 -7.28
CA ALA A 206 -27.90 21.51 -7.66
C ALA A 206 -27.75 21.30 -9.18
N ILE A 207 -28.80 20.83 -9.86
CA ILE A 207 -28.81 20.71 -11.34
C ILE A 207 -28.76 22.08 -11.99
N ALA A 208 -29.51 23.06 -11.49
CA ALA A 208 -29.49 24.42 -12.02
C ALA A 208 -28.10 25.06 -11.86
N GLU A 209 -27.45 24.86 -10.70
CA GLU A 209 -26.09 25.36 -10.43
C GLU A 209 -24.98 24.73 -11.29
N SER A 210 -25.26 23.61 -11.98
CA SER A 210 -24.28 22.95 -12.86
C SER A 210 -24.06 23.65 -14.21
N ASP A 211 -24.95 24.56 -14.60
CA ASP A 211 -24.84 25.30 -15.87
C ASP A 211 -25.51 26.68 -15.78
N ASP A 212 -24.80 27.72 -16.18
CA ASP A 212 -25.30 29.10 -16.13
C ASP A 212 -26.66 29.28 -16.84
N THR A 213 -26.89 28.55 -17.94
CA THR A 213 -28.16 28.60 -18.68
C THR A 213 -29.29 27.96 -17.89
N LEU A 214 -29.02 26.84 -17.21
CA LEU A 214 -30.01 26.16 -16.38
C LEU A 214 -30.32 26.98 -15.12
N LEU A 215 -29.30 27.65 -14.55
CA LEU A 215 -29.46 28.55 -13.43
C LEU A 215 -30.34 29.75 -13.78
N GLU A 216 -30.12 30.39 -14.93
CA GLU A 216 -30.94 31.51 -15.40
C GLU A 216 -32.42 31.09 -15.54
N LYS A 217 -32.69 29.99 -16.25
CA LYS A 217 -34.04 29.41 -16.37
C LYS A 217 -34.70 29.18 -15.01
N TYR A 218 -33.96 28.57 -14.08
CA TYR A 218 -34.47 28.25 -12.74
C TYR A 218 -34.80 29.51 -11.92
N LEU A 219 -33.95 30.54 -11.96
CA LEU A 219 -34.16 31.81 -11.27
C LEU A 219 -35.32 32.63 -11.84
N GLU A 220 -35.57 32.51 -13.15
CA GLU A 220 -36.72 33.13 -13.83
C GLU A 220 -38.04 32.36 -13.61
N GLY A 221 -37.97 31.20 -12.95
CA GLY A 221 -39.12 30.33 -12.69
C GLY A 221 -39.58 29.52 -13.90
N GLU A 222 -38.72 29.36 -14.91
CA GLU A 222 -38.97 28.49 -16.05
C GLU A 222 -38.82 27.01 -15.66
N GLU A 223 -39.68 26.15 -16.21
CA GLU A 223 -39.64 24.71 -15.93
C GLU A 223 -38.49 24.04 -16.71
N LEU A 224 -37.57 23.39 -15.99
CA LEU A 224 -36.48 22.63 -16.60
C LEU A 224 -37.02 21.37 -17.28
N THR A 225 -36.65 21.17 -18.56
CA THR A 225 -37.08 19.98 -19.31
C THR A 225 -36.38 18.71 -18.81
N LYS A 226 -36.88 17.55 -19.23
CA LYS A 226 -36.21 16.26 -18.92
C LYS A 226 -34.82 16.22 -19.53
N GLU A 227 -34.67 16.69 -20.76
CA GLU A 227 -33.38 16.78 -21.44
C GLU A 227 -32.43 17.72 -20.68
N ASP A 228 -32.89 18.91 -20.29
CA ASP A 228 -32.11 19.87 -19.48
C ASP A 228 -31.61 19.21 -18.19
N THR A 229 -32.49 18.52 -17.46
CA THR A 229 -32.13 17.89 -16.17
C THR A 229 -31.15 16.72 -16.30
N PHE A 230 -31.28 15.89 -17.35
CA PHE A 230 -30.34 14.79 -17.61
C PHE A 230 -28.97 15.30 -18.05
N GLU A 231 -28.91 16.37 -18.83
CA GLU A 231 -27.64 16.98 -19.23
C GLU A 231 -26.98 17.70 -18.05
N GLY A 232 -27.74 18.48 -17.28
CA GLY A 232 -27.26 19.17 -16.08
C GLY A 232 -26.72 18.20 -15.03
N ILE A 233 -27.43 17.11 -14.71
CA ILE A 233 -26.91 16.14 -13.73
C ILE A 233 -25.61 15.48 -14.21
N ARG A 234 -25.50 15.15 -15.51
CA ARG A 234 -24.27 14.57 -16.06
C ARG A 234 -23.12 15.57 -15.96
N LYS A 235 -23.34 16.82 -16.37
CA LYS A 235 -22.33 17.88 -16.32
C LYS A 235 -21.89 18.15 -14.87
N GLY A 236 -22.85 18.31 -13.96
CA GLY A 236 -22.58 18.51 -12.53
C GLY A 236 -21.81 17.35 -11.90
N ILE A 237 -22.09 16.10 -12.29
CA ILE A 237 -21.30 14.94 -11.87
C ILE A 237 -19.87 15.02 -12.40
N VAL A 238 -19.70 15.27 -13.70
CA VAL A 238 -18.37 15.30 -14.35
C VAL A 238 -17.49 16.37 -13.72
N GLU A 239 -18.06 17.52 -13.39
CA GLU A 239 -17.38 18.66 -12.76
C GLU A 239 -17.22 18.50 -11.24
N GLY A 240 -17.91 17.55 -10.62
CA GLY A 240 -17.88 17.33 -9.17
C GLY A 240 -18.76 18.29 -8.36
N LEU A 241 -19.65 19.03 -9.03
CA LEU A 241 -20.65 19.92 -8.42
C LEU A 241 -21.86 19.14 -7.87
N ILE A 242 -22.05 17.90 -8.34
CA ILE A 242 -23.11 17.01 -7.86
C ILE A 242 -22.50 15.65 -7.55
N ILE A 243 -22.65 15.22 -6.30
CA ILE A 243 -22.30 13.88 -5.81
C ILE A 243 -23.62 13.13 -5.56
N PRO A 244 -24.09 12.32 -6.52
CA PRO A 244 -25.40 11.69 -6.42
C PRO A 244 -25.40 10.58 -5.36
N VAL A 245 -26.45 10.55 -4.54
CA VAL A 245 -26.66 9.52 -3.52
C VAL A 245 -27.81 8.60 -3.90
N ALA A 246 -27.51 7.31 -4.03
CA ALA A 246 -28.49 6.27 -4.30
C ALA A 246 -28.72 5.37 -3.09
N ALA A 247 -29.99 5.10 -2.78
CA ALA A 247 -30.46 4.12 -1.81
C ALA A 247 -30.45 2.71 -2.40
N ALA A 248 -29.95 1.72 -1.65
CA ALA A 248 -29.94 0.33 -2.09
C ALA A 248 -29.96 -0.71 -0.96
N SER A 249 -30.35 -1.92 -1.35
CA SER A 249 -29.98 -3.16 -0.66
C SER A 249 -29.49 -4.15 -1.71
N ALA A 250 -28.16 -4.31 -1.79
CA ALA A 250 -27.56 -5.27 -2.71
C ALA A 250 -27.96 -6.72 -2.39
N GLU A 251 -28.17 -7.04 -1.11
CA GLU A 251 -28.58 -8.38 -0.66
C GLU A 251 -30.01 -8.70 -1.14
N ARG A 252 -30.92 -7.73 -1.03
CA ARG A 252 -32.33 -7.88 -1.46
C ARG A 252 -32.57 -7.49 -2.92
N MET A 253 -31.51 -7.13 -3.67
CA MET A 253 -31.58 -6.66 -5.06
C MET A 253 -32.46 -5.40 -5.26
N VAL A 254 -32.62 -4.56 -4.22
CA VAL A 254 -33.42 -3.34 -4.27
C VAL A 254 -32.56 -2.16 -4.70
N GLY A 255 -32.98 -1.44 -5.75
CA GLY A 255 -32.32 -0.22 -6.26
C GLY A 255 -31.06 -0.46 -7.11
N VAL A 256 -30.60 -1.70 -7.28
CA VAL A 256 -29.33 -2.01 -7.97
C VAL A 256 -29.38 -1.67 -9.46
N ASP A 257 -30.49 -1.94 -10.12
CA ASP A 257 -30.74 -1.55 -11.52
C ASP A 257 -30.80 -0.02 -11.69
N ARG A 258 -31.31 0.72 -10.69
CA ARG A 258 -31.29 2.20 -10.71
C ARG A 258 -29.86 2.74 -10.60
N ILE A 259 -29.00 2.07 -9.83
CA ILE A 259 -27.57 2.42 -9.77
C ILE A 259 -26.90 2.15 -11.12
N LEU A 260 -27.16 1.00 -11.76
CA LEU A 260 -26.66 0.70 -13.10
C LEU A 260 -27.16 1.73 -14.13
N ASP A 261 -28.42 2.15 -14.03
CA ASP A 261 -28.99 3.21 -14.86
C ASP A 261 -28.27 4.55 -14.67
N LEU A 262 -27.98 4.92 -13.42
CA LEU A 262 -27.21 6.12 -13.09
C LEU A 262 -25.77 6.05 -13.64
N ILE A 263 -25.10 4.90 -13.49
CA ILE A 263 -23.74 4.70 -14.03
C ILE A 263 -23.74 4.83 -15.54
N ALA A 264 -24.63 4.09 -16.22
CA ALA A 264 -24.69 4.11 -17.68
C ALA A 264 -25.11 5.48 -18.21
N GLY A 265 -26.08 6.14 -17.57
CA GLY A 265 -26.61 7.43 -18.02
C GLY A 265 -25.70 8.61 -17.73
N SER A 266 -25.11 8.66 -16.53
CA SER A 266 -24.59 9.89 -15.94
C SER A 266 -23.18 9.80 -15.38
N ALA A 267 -22.60 8.60 -15.16
CA ALA A 267 -21.19 8.54 -14.78
C ALA A 267 -20.30 9.04 -15.94
N PRO A 268 -19.17 9.69 -15.65
CA PRO A 268 -18.21 10.11 -16.66
C PRO A 268 -17.77 8.95 -17.55
N SER A 269 -17.75 9.19 -18.85
CA SER A 269 -17.01 8.38 -19.80
C SER A 269 -15.53 8.81 -19.82
N PRO A 270 -14.63 7.94 -20.32
CA PRO A 270 -13.22 8.29 -20.54
C PRO A 270 -12.94 9.61 -21.28
N VAL A 271 -13.88 10.04 -22.14
CA VAL A 271 -13.73 11.27 -22.95
C VAL A 271 -14.26 12.52 -22.24
N ASP A 272 -15.13 12.38 -21.24
CA ASP A 272 -15.73 13.52 -20.55
C ASP A 272 -14.68 14.26 -19.71
N ARG A 273 -13.73 13.53 -19.11
CA ARG A 273 -12.68 14.09 -18.26
C ARG A 273 -11.43 13.21 -18.25
N SER A 274 -10.41 13.57 -19.02
CA SER A 274 -9.10 12.90 -18.92
C SER A 274 -8.31 13.45 -17.73
N ARG A 275 -7.93 12.56 -16.82
CA ARG A 275 -7.07 12.84 -15.65
C ARG A 275 -5.62 12.37 -15.85
N TRP A 276 -5.27 12.01 -17.09
CA TRP A 276 -3.96 11.48 -17.42
C TRP A 276 -3.02 12.60 -17.85
N VAL A 277 -1.90 12.69 -17.15
CA VAL A 277 -0.79 13.60 -17.45
C VAL A 277 0.49 12.79 -17.52
N THR A 278 1.39 13.14 -18.44
CA THR A 278 2.73 12.55 -18.49
C THR A 278 3.53 12.94 -17.24
N GLU A 279 4.66 12.26 -16.97
CA GLU A 279 5.62 12.71 -15.93
C GLU A 279 6.15 14.14 -16.18
N GLY A 280 6.05 14.66 -17.41
CA GLY A 280 6.38 16.05 -17.76
C GLY A 280 5.27 17.05 -17.45
N GLY A 281 4.08 16.58 -17.06
CA GLY A 281 2.90 17.40 -16.80
C GLY A 281 2.02 17.67 -18.03
N ASP A 282 2.31 17.05 -19.18
CA ASP A 282 1.51 17.25 -20.39
C ASP A 282 0.23 16.42 -20.34
N PRO A 283 -0.95 17.00 -20.60
CA PRO A 283 -2.21 16.27 -20.59
C PRO A 283 -2.30 15.28 -21.76
N VAL A 284 -2.79 14.09 -21.47
CA VAL A 284 -3.02 13.02 -22.45
C VAL A 284 -4.52 12.78 -22.59
N PRO A 285 -5.16 13.22 -23.70
CA PRO A 285 -6.58 13.01 -23.90
C PRO A 285 -6.89 11.54 -24.22
N CYS A 286 -8.13 11.14 -23.89
CA CYS A 286 -8.69 9.88 -24.35
C CYS A 286 -9.04 10.00 -25.85
N ASP A 287 -8.09 9.65 -26.70
CA ASP A 287 -8.22 9.73 -28.17
C ASP A 287 -7.83 8.39 -28.79
N PRO A 288 -8.78 7.63 -29.41
CA PRO A 288 -8.48 6.36 -30.07
C PRO A 288 -7.47 6.44 -31.21
N ASP A 289 -7.34 7.61 -31.85
CA ASP A 289 -6.43 7.86 -32.97
C ASP A 289 -5.10 8.50 -32.52
N GLY A 290 -4.98 8.80 -31.22
CA GLY A 290 -3.79 9.39 -30.61
C GLY A 290 -2.62 8.41 -30.43
N PRO A 291 -1.48 8.91 -29.90
CA PRO A 291 -0.34 8.07 -29.52
C PRO A 291 -0.75 7.01 -28.49
N PHE A 292 -0.39 5.74 -28.74
CA PHE A 292 -0.79 4.67 -27.84
C PHE A 292 -0.05 4.73 -26.51
N ALA A 293 -0.82 4.71 -25.43
CA ALA A 293 -0.34 4.53 -24.08
C ALA A 293 -1.34 3.72 -23.24
N ALA A 294 -0.84 2.75 -22.48
CA ALA A 294 -1.61 1.97 -21.53
C ALA A 294 -0.91 1.94 -20.16
N TYR A 295 -1.70 1.98 -19.09
CA TYR A 295 -1.22 1.92 -17.73
C TYR A 295 -1.57 0.58 -17.10
N VAL A 296 -0.55 -0.18 -16.69
CA VAL A 296 -0.71 -1.49 -16.05
C VAL A 296 -1.00 -1.27 -14.58
N PHE A 297 -2.15 -1.74 -14.09
CA PHE A 297 -2.60 -1.45 -12.72
C PHE A 297 -2.86 -2.70 -11.88
N LYS A 298 -2.90 -3.88 -12.49
CA LYS A 298 -2.93 -5.14 -11.74
C LYS A 298 -2.15 -6.20 -12.50
N THR A 299 -1.43 -7.04 -11.76
CA THR A 299 -0.76 -8.21 -12.32
C THR A 299 -1.18 -9.43 -11.52
N TYR A 300 -1.54 -10.50 -12.22
CA TYR A 300 -1.74 -11.82 -11.62
C TYR A 300 -0.61 -12.73 -12.09
N ILE A 301 0.03 -13.46 -11.18
CA ILE A 301 1.13 -14.38 -11.48
C ILE A 301 0.74 -15.77 -10.99
N ASP A 302 0.32 -16.60 -11.95
CA ASP A 302 0.07 -18.00 -11.68
C ASP A 302 1.32 -18.85 -12.01
N PRO A 303 1.71 -19.82 -11.16
CA PRO A 303 2.87 -20.68 -11.41
C PRO A 303 2.79 -21.47 -12.73
N GLN A 304 1.58 -21.82 -13.19
CA GLN A 304 1.34 -22.62 -14.39
C GLN A 304 0.93 -21.76 -15.59
N ALA A 305 0.00 -20.82 -15.40
CA ALA A 305 -0.53 -19.98 -16.47
C ALA A 305 0.36 -18.76 -16.78
N GLY A 306 1.29 -18.43 -15.90
CA GLY A 306 2.23 -17.32 -16.05
C GLY A 306 1.62 -15.97 -15.69
N ARG A 307 2.26 -14.89 -16.17
CA ARG A 307 1.86 -13.51 -15.88
C ARG A 307 0.67 -13.07 -16.74
N LEU A 308 -0.30 -12.44 -16.11
CA LEU A 308 -1.41 -11.73 -16.73
C LEU A 308 -1.41 -10.28 -16.23
N SER A 309 -1.19 -9.33 -17.13
CA SER A 309 -1.20 -7.90 -16.80
C SER A 309 -2.54 -7.30 -17.19
N VAL A 310 -3.20 -6.61 -16.27
CA VAL A 310 -4.41 -5.84 -16.51
C VAL A 310 -4.03 -4.38 -16.69
N MET A 311 -4.49 -3.79 -17.78
CA MET A 311 -4.10 -2.45 -18.20
C MET A 311 -5.32 -1.63 -18.62
N ARG A 312 -5.25 -0.34 -18.32
CA ARG A 312 -6.15 0.69 -18.84
C ARG A 312 -5.50 1.30 -20.07
N VAL A 313 -6.16 1.24 -21.22
CA VAL A 313 -5.75 2.01 -22.41
C VAL A 313 -6.13 3.46 -22.17
N VAL A 314 -5.13 4.34 -22.14
CA VAL A 314 -5.30 5.77 -21.84
C VAL A 314 -5.54 6.55 -23.13
N SER A 315 -4.73 6.28 -24.15
CA SER A 315 -4.80 6.92 -25.46
C SER A 315 -4.37 5.94 -26.55
N GLY A 316 -4.76 6.23 -27.79
CA GLY A 316 -4.59 5.37 -28.94
C GLY A 316 -5.41 4.08 -28.87
N THR A 317 -5.06 3.16 -29.76
CA THR A 317 -5.70 1.84 -29.90
C THR A 317 -4.60 0.80 -30.05
N CYS A 318 -4.73 -0.37 -29.42
CA CYS A 318 -3.83 -1.51 -29.66
C CYS A 318 -4.55 -2.74 -30.17
N ARG A 319 -3.82 -3.56 -30.91
CA ARG A 319 -4.23 -4.88 -31.40
C ARG A 319 -3.24 -5.94 -30.95
N SER A 320 -3.70 -7.19 -30.93
CA SER A 320 -2.81 -8.32 -30.73
C SER A 320 -1.70 -8.34 -31.77
N ASP A 321 -0.55 -8.87 -31.36
CA ASP A 321 0.68 -8.96 -32.14
C ASP A 321 1.40 -7.64 -32.42
N GLU A 322 1.03 -6.54 -31.75
CA GLU A 322 1.81 -5.31 -31.74
C GLU A 322 3.05 -5.42 -30.83
N THR A 323 4.08 -4.65 -31.15
CA THR A 323 5.26 -4.49 -30.29
C THR A 323 5.15 -3.17 -29.55
N LEU A 324 5.19 -3.25 -28.23
CA LEU A 324 5.17 -2.12 -27.30
C LEU A 324 6.55 -1.99 -26.65
N VAL A 325 6.77 -0.87 -25.96
CA VAL A 325 7.93 -0.65 -25.11
C VAL A 325 7.45 -0.31 -23.69
N ASN A 326 8.16 -0.82 -22.69
CA ASN A 326 8.07 -0.32 -21.32
C ASN A 326 9.14 0.77 -21.13
N PRO A 327 8.77 2.06 -21.04
CA PRO A 327 9.74 3.14 -20.95
C PRO A 327 10.64 3.09 -19.71
N ARG A 328 10.17 2.48 -18.61
CA ARG A 328 10.97 2.35 -17.37
C ARG A 328 12.17 1.43 -17.58
N THR A 329 11.97 0.32 -18.27
CA THR A 329 13.01 -0.69 -18.49
C THR A 329 13.71 -0.55 -19.84
N GLY A 330 13.09 0.16 -20.79
CA GLY A 330 13.48 0.21 -22.20
C GLY A 330 13.23 -1.11 -22.94
N ALA A 331 12.58 -2.09 -22.30
CA ALA A 331 12.36 -3.41 -22.87
C ALA A 331 11.19 -3.39 -23.86
N ASN A 332 11.37 -4.10 -24.98
CA ASN A 332 10.29 -4.34 -25.93
C ASN A 332 9.41 -5.49 -25.46
N GLU A 333 8.10 -5.28 -25.50
CA GLU A 333 7.08 -6.24 -25.12
C GLU A 333 6.24 -6.61 -26.34
N ARG A 334 6.04 -7.91 -26.55
CA ARG A 334 5.15 -8.40 -27.62
C ARG A 334 3.76 -8.57 -27.04
N LEU A 335 2.81 -7.73 -27.48
CA LEU A 335 1.44 -7.81 -27.01
C LEU A 335 0.75 -9.05 -27.60
N GLY A 336 0.40 -10.01 -26.75
CA GLY A 336 -0.32 -11.22 -27.16
C GLY A 336 -1.81 -10.99 -27.40
N SER A 337 -2.61 -12.04 -27.22
CA SER A 337 -4.07 -11.94 -27.22
C SER A 337 -4.55 -11.02 -26.10
N ILE A 338 -5.42 -10.05 -26.42
CA ILE A 338 -6.06 -9.17 -25.45
C ILE A 338 -7.49 -9.66 -25.13
N SER A 339 -7.95 -9.42 -23.90
CA SER A 339 -9.27 -9.87 -23.45
C SER A 339 -9.87 -8.95 -22.39
N HIS A 340 -11.19 -8.78 -22.41
CA HIS A 340 -11.92 -8.21 -21.28
C HIS A 340 -12.06 -9.24 -20.17
N LEU A 341 -12.15 -8.76 -18.92
CA LEU A 341 -12.24 -9.62 -17.74
C LEU A 341 -13.69 -9.75 -17.27
N TYR A 342 -14.03 -10.94 -16.78
CA TYR A 342 -15.22 -11.20 -15.99
C TYR A 342 -14.78 -12.04 -14.79
N GLY A 343 -14.06 -11.40 -13.87
CA GLY A 343 -13.38 -12.10 -12.77
C GLY A 343 -12.30 -13.03 -13.29
N ARG A 344 -12.44 -14.34 -12.99
CA ARG A 344 -11.55 -15.40 -13.48
C ARG A 344 -11.72 -15.68 -14.98
N ASP A 345 -12.93 -15.46 -15.51
CA ASP A 345 -13.24 -15.69 -16.92
C ASP A 345 -12.81 -14.50 -17.78
N ARG A 346 -12.58 -14.76 -19.07
CA ARG A 346 -12.10 -13.75 -20.03
C ARG A 346 -12.78 -13.91 -21.37
N SER A 347 -13.11 -12.79 -22.01
CA SER A 347 -13.63 -12.75 -23.38
C SER A 347 -12.62 -12.07 -24.29
N GLY A 348 -12.23 -12.75 -25.37
CA GLY A 348 -11.22 -12.23 -26.31
C GLY A 348 -11.69 -10.96 -27.01
N ALA A 349 -10.76 -10.02 -27.23
CA ALA A 349 -10.97 -8.80 -27.99
C ALA A 349 -10.00 -8.75 -29.17
N SER A 350 -10.44 -8.22 -30.32
CA SER A 350 -9.58 -8.03 -31.49
C SER A 350 -8.75 -6.74 -31.44
N GLU A 351 -9.25 -5.74 -30.72
CA GLU A 351 -8.61 -4.45 -30.47
C GLU A 351 -9.10 -3.89 -29.13
N ALA A 352 -8.31 -3.00 -28.52
CA ALA A 352 -8.68 -2.22 -27.35
C ALA A 352 -8.43 -0.74 -27.65
N VAL A 353 -9.47 0.07 -27.51
CA VAL A 353 -9.42 1.52 -27.80
C VAL A 353 -9.16 2.31 -26.53
N ALA A 354 -8.82 3.60 -26.67
CA ALA A 354 -8.71 4.52 -25.55
C ALA A 354 -9.95 4.42 -24.65
N GLY A 355 -9.74 4.25 -23.34
CA GLY A 355 -10.82 4.02 -22.39
C GLY A 355 -11.01 2.57 -21.94
N ASP A 356 -10.56 1.58 -22.72
CA ASP A 356 -10.76 0.17 -22.39
C ASP A 356 -9.90 -0.33 -21.23
N ILE A 357 -10.44 -1.28 -20.48
CA ILE A 357 -9.70 -2.12 -19.54
C ILE A 357 -9.60 -3.53 -20.13
N VAL A 358 -8.37 -4.01 -20.31
CA VAL A 358 -8.07 -5.32 -20.89
C VAL A 358 -6.94 -6.02 -20.15
N ALA A 359 -6.90 -7.34 -20.29
CA ALA A 359 -5.79 -8.17 -19.83
C ALA A 359 -4.93 -8.64 -21.01
N ALA A 360 -3.61 -8.67 -20.79
CA ALA A 360 -2.61 -9.19 -21.72
C ALA A 360 -1.71 -10.21 -21.01
N PRO A 361 -1.56 -11.44 -21.54
CA PRO A 361 -0.69 -12.45 -20.96
C PRO A 361 0.76 -12.28 -21.42
N LYS A 362 1.70 -12.80 -20.62
CA LYS A 362 3.12 -13.02 -20.99
C LYS A 362 3.95 -11.76 -21.30
N LEU A 363 3.59 -10.61 -20.75
CA LEU A 363 4.46 -9.43 -20.71
C LEU A 363 5.56 -9.70 -19.66
N LYS A 364 6.83 -9.76 -20.05
CA LYS A 364 7.90 -10.27 -19.15
C LYS A 364 8.55 -9.20 -18.29
N ASP A 365 8.78 -8.04 -18.88
CA ASP A 365 9.53 -6.91 -18.33
C ASP A 365 8.58 -5.76 -17.96
N THR A 366 7.33 -6.11 -17.61
CA THR A 366 6.24 -5.19 -17.27
C THR A 366 5.72 -5.49 -15.88
N ALA A 367 5.82 -4.52 -14.97
CA ALA A 367 5.34 -4.60 -13.60
C ALA A 367 4.02 -3.83 -13.41
N THR A 368 3.34 -4.07 -12.29
CA THR A 368 2.23 -3.23 -11.84
C THR A 368 2.71 -1.78 -11.67
N LEU A 369 1.90 -0.81 -12.10
CA LEU A 369 2.19 0.62 -12.18
C LEU A 369 3.17 1.03 -13.30
N ASP A 370 3.49 0.14 -14.24
CA ASP A 370 4.24 0.52 -15.44
C ASP A 370 3.34 1.10 -16.54
N THR A 371 3.94 1.92 -17.40
CA THR A 371 3.32 2.39 -18.64
C THR A 371 3.84 1.57 -19.81
N LEU A 372 2.96 1.24 -20.76
CA LEU A 372 3.31 0.66 -22.05
C LEU A 372 2.95 1.66 -23.14
N SER A 373 3.85 1.86 -24.09
CA SER A 373 3.65 2.77 -25.23
C SER A 373 4.28 2.19 -26.49
N ARG A 374 4.13 2.88 -27.63
CA ARG A 374 4.84 2.49 -28.86
C ARG A 374 6.28 3.02 -28.86
N PRO A 375 7.26 2.28 -29.40
CA PRO A 375 8.67 2.70 -29.45
C PRO A 375 8.90 4.07 -30.09
N GLU A 376 8.07 4.45 -31.06
CA GLU A 376 8.19 5.70 -31.82
C GLU A 376 7.63 6.92 -31.06
N SER A 377 6.82 6.69 -30.03
CA SER A 377 6.15 7.72 -29.25
C SER A 377 6.05 7.30 -27.78
N PRO A 378 7.20 7.20 -27.07
CA PRO A 378 7.20 6.76 -25.68
C PRO A 378 6.47 7.78 -24.80
N LEU A 379 5.53 7.29 -24.00
CA LEU A 379 4.78 8.05 -23.02
C LEU A 379 4.96 7.40 -21.65
N VAL A 380 5.09 8.21 -20.60
CA VAL A 380 5.27 7.76 -19.22
C VAL A 380 4.30 8.50 -18.32
N PHE A 381 3.54 7.74 -17.52
CA PHE A 381 2.66 8.26 -16.50
C PHE A 381 3.29 8.11 -15.12
N GLU A 382 3.02 9.06 -14.24
CA GLU A 382 3.39 8.93 -12.83
C GLU A 382 2.73 7.70 -12.19
N ARG A 383 3.52 7.05 -11.33
CA ARG A 383 3.06 5.91 -10.54
C ARG A 383 2.17 6.37 -9.40
N VAL A 384 1.21 5.54 -9.06
CA VAL A 384 0.37 5.74 -7.87
C VAL A 384 1.26 5.75 -6.63
N GLU A 385 1.23 6.85 -5.88
CA GLU A 385 1.82 6.94 -4.54
C GLU A 385 1.04 6.02 -3.58
N LEU A 386 1.71 4.96 -3.11
CA LEU A 386 1.15 3.99 -2.19
C LEU A 386 1.52 4.32 -0.74
N PRO A 387 0.69 3.94 0.25
CA PRO A 387 1.04 4.11 1.64
C PRO A 387 2.32 3.33 1.99
N GLU A 388 3.11 3.88 2.91
CA GLU A 388 4.30 3.18 3.39
C GLU A 388 3.94 1.94 4.21
N PRO A 389 4.68 0.82 4.04
CA PRO A 389 4.57 -0.35 4.89
C PRO A 389 4.89 -0.03 6.35
N THR A 390 4.01 -0.39 7.27
CA THR A 390 4.18 -0.15 8.72
C THR A 390 4.44 -1.42 9.51
N THR A 391 4.45 -2.59 8.88
CA THR A 391 4.66 -3.88 9.55
C THR A 391 5.69 -4.68 8.78
N SER A 392 6.71 -5.17 9.49
CA SER A 392 7.85 -5.87 8.92
C SER A 392 8.08 -7.20 9.64
N VAL A 393 8.44 -8.23 8.87
CA VAL A 393 8.73 -9.58 9.36
C VAL A 393 10.01 -10.07 8.69
N ALA A 394 10.96 -10.57 9.47
CA ALA A 394 12.12 -11.27 8.91
C ALA A 394 11.70 -12.64 8.41
N ILE A 395 12.15 -12.97 7.20
CA ILE A 395 11.78 -14.18 6.48
C ILE A 395 13.01 -15.01 6.15
N GLY A 396 12.82 -16.32 6.00
CA GLY A 396 13.87 -17.23 5.58
C GLY A 396 13.33 -18.59 5.12
N ALA A 397 14.20 -19.43 4.57
CA ALA A 397 13.85 -20.80 4.25
C ALA A 397 13.80 -21.65 5.52
N THR A 398 12.78 -22.51 5.63
CA THR A 398 12.69 -23.49 6.73
C THR A 398 13.73 -24.61 6.58
N ARG A 399 14.22 -24.84 5.36
CA ARG A 399 15.21 -25.88 5.02
C ARG A 399 16.42 -25.26 4.34
N PRO A 400 17.65 -25.61 4.74
CA PRO A 400 18.85 -25.18 4.03
C PRO A 400 18.82 -25.63 2.56
N GLY A 401 19.12 -24.73 1.63
CA GLY A 401 19.14 -24.99 0.19
C GLY A 401 17.86 -24.60 -0.56
N ASP A 402 16.76 -24.27 0.14
CA ASP A 402 15.50 -23.80 -0.47
C ASP A 402 15.44 -22.26 -0.59
N GLU A 403 16.49 -21.53 -0.22
CA GLU A 403 16.47 -20.07 -0.11
C GLU A 403 16.11 -19.39 -1.44
N GLU A 404 16.73 -19.80 -2.54
CA GLU A 404 16.47 -19.21 -3.86
C GLU A 404 15.00 -19.38 -4.27
N LYS A 405 14.44 -20.56 -4.03
CA LYS A 405 13.03 -20.88 -4.34
C LYS A 405 12.07 -20.06 -3.47
N VAL A 406 12.37 -19.90 -2.18
CA VAL A 406 11.59 -19.08 -1.24
C VAL A 406 11.56 -17.64 -1.68
N PHE A 407 12.72 -17.02 -1.92
CA PHE A 407 12.78 -15.61 -2.27
C PHE A 407 12.24 -15.34 -3.67
N GLU A 408 12.39 -16.26 -4.63
CA GLU A 408 11.74 -16.13 -5.94
C GLU A 408 10.20 -16.16 -5.80
N ALA A 409 9.65 -17.06 -5.00
CA ALA A 409 8.21 -17.14 -4.78
C ALA A 409 7.66 -15.89 -4.09
N ILE A 410 8.38 -15.35 -3.10
CA ILE A 410 8.00 -14.09 -2.43
C ILE A 410 8.05 -12.93 -3.40
N ARG A 411 9.10 -12.81 -4.23
CA ARG A 411 9.19 -11.77 -5.27
C ARG A 411 8.02 -11.80 -6.23
N ARG A 412 7.56 -12.99 -6.63
CA ARG A 412 6.36 -13.11 -7.48
C ARG A 412 5.10 -12.59 -6.79
N VAL A 413 4.96 -12.78 -5.48
CA VAL A 413 3.83 -12.23 -4.73
C VAL A 413 3.96 -10.71 -4.55
N THR A 414 5.16 -10.18 -4.28
CA THR A 414 5.38 -8.72 -4.20
C THR A 414 5.20 -8.02 -5.56
N ASP A 415 5.45 -8.71 -6.67
CA ASP A 415 5.17 -8.18 -8.02
C ASP A 415 3.65 -8.00 -8.28
N GLU A 416 2.79 -8.79 -7.64
CA GLU A 416 1.33 -8.66 -7.71
C GLU A 416 0.78 -7.51 -6.86
N ASP A 417 1.45 -7.20 -5.74
CA ASP A 417 1.07 -6.13 -4.81
C ASP A 417 2.26 -5.19 -4.52
N PRO A 418 2.35 -4.03 -5.18
CA PRO A 418 3.42 -3.06 -5.00
C PRO A 418 3.46 -2.42 -3.59
N SER A 419 2.46 -2.67 -2.73
CA SER A 419 2.46 -2.24 -1.33
C SER A 419 3.23 -3.18 -0.41
N LEU A 420 3.68 -4.33 -0.91
CA LEU A 420 4.61 -5.22 -0.22
C LEU A 420 6.04 -4.91 -0.66
N LYS A 421 6.96 -4.84 0.30
CA LYS A 421 8.39 -4.62 0.04
C LYS A 421 9.22 -5.76 0.61
N LEU A 422 10.09 -6.33 -0.23
CA LEU A 422 11.09 -7.30 0.19
C LEU A 422 12.47 -6.64 0.10
N GLU A 423 13.15 -6.50 1.24
CA GLU A 423 14.43 -5.82 1.33
C GLU A 423 15.41 -6.60 2.22
N ARG A 424 16.70 -6.58 1.86
CA ARG A 424 17.76 -7.14 2.69
C ARG A 424 18.33 -6.05 3.61
N VAL A 425 18.21 -6.24 4.91
CA VAL A 425 18.77 -5.33 5.91
C VAL A 425 20.26 -5.65 6.08
N GLU A 426 21.14 -4.78 5.59
CA GLU A 426 22.60 -5.01 5.64
C GLU A 426 23.14 -5.20 7.06
N ALA A 427 22.62 -4.43 8.02
CA ALA A 427 23.09 -4.45 9.41
C ALA A 427 22.83 -5.79 10.13
N THR A 428 21.75 -6.49 9.79
CA THR A 428 21.37 -7.77 10.40
C THR A 428 21.59 -8.96 9.47
N GLY A 429 21.79 -8.70 8.18
CA GLY A 429 21.85 -9.69 7.12
C GLY A 429 20.50 -10.35 6.80
N GLU A 430 19.40 -9.89 7.40
CA GLU A 430 18.08 -10.49 7.26
C GLU A 430 17.36 -10.01 6.00
N GLU A 431 16.61 -10.93 5.38
CA GLU A 431 15.62 -10.59 4.37
C GLU A 431 14.32 -10.25 5.12
N VAL A 432 13.77 -9.06 4.86
CA VAL A 432 12.61 -8.51 5.57
C VAL A 432 11.50 -8.26 4.56
N LEU A 433 10.34 -8.85 4.84
CA LEU A 433 9.10 -8.59 4.12
C LEU A 433 8.25 -7.60 4.92
N SER A 434 7.90 -6.49 4.29
CA SER A 434 7.11 -5.41 4.87
C SER A 434 5.79 -5.23 4.13
N GLY A 435 4.73 -4.94 4.87
CA GLY A 435 3.41 -4.63 4.33
C GLY A 435 2.64 -3.60 5.17
N LEU A 436 1.45 -3.25 4.71
CA LEU A 436 0.59 -2.22 5.34
C LEU A 436 -0.04 -2.67 6.68
N SER A 437 -0.06 -3.97 6.95
CA SER A 437 -0.55 -4.53 8.21
C SER A 437 -0.01 -5.95 8.42
N GLN A 438 -0.11 -6.45 9.65
CA GLN A 438 0.24 -7.84 9.97
C GLN A 438 -0.53 -8.84 9.09
N MET A 439 -1.84 -8.65 8.95
CA MET A 439 -2.67 -9.54 8.13
C MET A 439 -2.27 -9.54 6.65
N HIS A 440 -1.79 -8.40 6.15
CA HIS A 440 -1.31 -8.26 4.79
C HIS A 440 -0.04 -9.11 4.56
N VAL A 441 0.94 -9.01 5.47
CA VAL A 441 2.17 -9.83 5.39
C VAL A 441 1.86 -11.32 5.56
N GLU A 442 1.01 -11.69 6.52
CA GLU A 442 0.59 -13.09 6.73
C GLU A 442 -0.06 -13.69 5.48
N LEU A 443 -0.95 -12.94 4.82
CA LEU A 443 -1.60 -13.40 3.60
C LEU A 443 -0.61 -13.56 2.44
N ALA A 444 0.38 -12.66 2.33
CA ALA A 444 1.42 -12.79 1.32
C ALA A 444 2.21 -14.10 1.49
N LEU A 445 2.60 -14.43 2.73
CA LEU A 445 3.29 -15.67 3.07
C LEU A 445 2.41 -16.91 2.84
N GLU A 446 1.12 -16.82 3.16
CA GLU A 446 0.14 -17.87 2.89
C GLU A 446 -0.02 -18.13 1.39
N ARG A 447 -0.07 -17.09 0.56
CA ARG A 447 -0.10 -17.21 -0.91
C ARG A 447 1.17 -17.85 -1.45
N VAL A 448 2.34 -17.51 -0.91
CA VAL A 448 3.60 -18.18 -1.25
C VAL A 448 3.51 -19.67 -0.98
N HIS A 449 3.06 -20.05 0.22
CA HIS A 449 2.92 -21.45 0.59
C HIS A 449 1.94 -22.20 -0.31
N ARG A 450 0.72 -21.69 -0.49
CA ARG A 450 -0.33 -22.35 -1.25
C ARG A 450 -0.01 -22.47 -2.75
N ARG A 451 0.48 -21.40 -3.38
CA ARG A 451 0.70 -21.37 -4.84
C ARG A 451 2.01 -22.06 -5.25
N TYR A 452 3.07 -21.92 -4.45
CA TYR A 452 4.41 -22.40 -4.84
C TYR A 452 4.86 -23.65 -4.07
N ASN A 453 4.08 -24.10 -3.09
CA ASN A 453 4.40 -25.23 -2.21
C ASN A 453 5.79 -25.05 -1.57
N VAL A 454 5.96 -23.90 -0.91
CA VAL A 454 7.18 -23.48 -0.23
C VAL A 454 6.85 -23.08 1.20
N GLU A 455 7.56 -23.62 2.17
CA GLU A 455 7.45 -23.17 3.56
C GLU A 455 8.40 -22.00 3.81
N VAL A 456 7.88 -20.94 4.43
CA VAL A 456 8.64 -19.75 4.78
C VAL A 456 8.69 -19.65 6.30
N ALA A 457 9.89 -19.61 6.85
CA ALA A 457 10.09 -19.27 8.25
C ALA A 457 9.91 -17.76 8.43
N SER A 458 9.13 -17.35 9.43
CA SER A 458 8.86 -15.95 9.73
C SER A 458 9.10 -15.64 11.20
N ARG A 459 9.77 -14.54 11.50
CA ARG A 459 10.01 -14.08 12.87
C ARG A 459 10.08 -12.54 12.95
N PRO A 460 9.96 -11.94 14.14
CA PRO A 460 10.22 -10.50 14.30
C PRO A 460 11.62 -10.15 13.76
N PRO A 461 11.76 -9.01 13.05
CA PRO A 461 13.06 -8.58 12.54
C PRO A 461 14.00 -8.23 13.69
N LYS A 462 15.29 -8.54 13.51
CA LYS A 462 16.32 -8.18 14.49
C LYS A 462 16.49 -6.67 14.56
N VAL A 463 16.66 -6.18 15.79
CA VAL A 463 17.11 -4.81 16.02
C VAL A 463 18.64 -4.81 15.90
N PRO A 464 19.24 -3.94 15.07
CA PRO A 464 20.69 -3.92 14.85
C PRO A 464 21.41 -3.27 16.04
N PHE A 465 21.46 -3.94 17.18
CA PHE A 465 22.29 -3.52 18.31
C PHE A 465 23.77 -3.48 17.90
N MET A 466 24.53 -2.60 18.55
CA MET A 466 25.96 -2.45 18.36
C MET A 466 26.67 -2.50 19.72
N GLU A 467 27.98 -2.71 19.72
CA GLU A 467 28.81 -2.61 20.91
C GLU A 467 29.83 -1.49 20.75
N THR A 468 30.37 -1.02 21.86
CA THR A 468 31.41 0.01 21.89
C THR A 468 32.14 -0.06 23.22
N ILE A 469 33.14 0.79 23.43
CA ILE A 469 33.87 0.90 24.69
C ILE A 469 33.55 2.23 25.39
N SER A 470 33.69 2.27 26.72
CA SER A 470 33.46 3.48 27.53
C SER A 470 34.71 3.98 28.25
N ALA A 471 35.78 3.19 28.26
CA ALA A 471 37.08 3.55 28.82
C ALA A 471 38.20 3.17 27.85
N SER A 472 39.36 3.81 27.98
CA SER A 472 40.55 3.41 27.24
C SER A 472 41.23 2.20 27.91
N ALA A 473 41.81 1.31 27.11
CA ALA A 473 42.59 0.17 27.60
C ALA A 473 43.76 -0.14 26.67
N SER A 474 44.78 -0.84 27.19
CA SER A 474 45.94 -1.28 26.43
C SER A 474 46.09 -2.78 26.59
N ALA A 475 46.20 -3.51 25.49
CA ALA A 475 46.39 -4.97 25.56
C ALA A 475 47.37 -5.51 24.52
N GLN A 476 47.84 -6.72 24.79
CA GLN A 476 48.73 -7.48 23.92
C GLN A 476 47.99 -8.66 23.29
N GLY A 477 48.18 -8.84 21.99
CA GLY A 477 47.77 -10.03 21.25
C GLY A 477 48.98 -10.76 20.67
N ARG A 478 49.33 -11.89 21.27
CA ARG A 478 50.49 -12.70 20.85
C ARG A 478 50.06 -14.05 20.29
N HIS A 479 50.32 -14.27 19.01
CA HIS A 479 50.10 -15.55 18.33
C HIS A 479 51.44 -16.26 18.08
N LYS A 480 51.66 -17.38 18.77
CA LYS A 480 52.85 -18.22 18.60
C LYS A 480 52.44 -19.69 18.48
N LYS A 481 52.63 -20.27 17.28
CA LYS A 481 52.33 -21.69 17.02
C LYS A 481 53.52 -22.37 16.36
N GLN A 482 54.03 -23.42 16.99
CA GLN A 482 54.98 -24.37 16.42
C GLN A 482 54.22 -25.67 16.13
N SER A 483 53.63 -25.78 14.94
CA SER A 483 53.31 -27.09 14.35
C SER A 483 54.52 -27.57 13.52
N GLY A 484 54.59 -28.85 13.17
CA GLY A 484 55.75 -29.46 12.48
C GLY A 484 56.09 -28.91 11.07
N GLY A 485 55.54 -27.75 10.67
CA GLY A 485 55.86 -27.01 9.44
C GLY A 485 56.46 -25.63 9.74
N ARG A 486 56.27 -24.65 8.83
CA ARG A 486 56.73 -23.25 9.04
C ARG A 486 56.04 -22.65 10.27
N GLY A 487 56.82 -22.13 11.21
CA GLY A 487 56.28 -21.54 12.44
C GLY A 487 55.40 -20.33 12.16
N GLN A 488 54.51 -20.00 13.09
CA GLN A 488 53.71 -18.78 13.05
C GLN A 488 54.03 -17.92 14.26
N PHE A 489 54.41 -16.66 14.01
CA PHE A 489 54.70 -15.68 15.04
C PHE A 489 54.16 -14.30 14.67
N GLY A 490 53.29 -13.74 15.52
CA GLY A 490 52.84 -12.35 15.46
C GLY A 490 52.60 -11.83 16.88
N ASP A 491 52.97 -10.59 17.13
CA ASP A 491 52.78 -9.95 18.44
C ASP A 491 52.47 -8.47 18.21
N ALA A 492 51.29 -8.04 18.65
CA ALA A 492 50.80 -6.67 18.50
C ALA A 492 50.35 -6.14 19.87
N ARG A 493 50.72 -4.90 20.18
CA ARG A 493 50.26 -4.16 21.36
C ARG A 493 49.56 -2.90 20.91
N ILE A 494 48.33 -2.74 21.41
CA ILE A 494 47.45 -1.66 20.99
C ILE A 494 46.92 -0.92 22.21
N ASP A 495 46.60 0.36 22.02
CA ASP A 495 45.68 1.10 22.86
C ASP A 495 44.34 1.24 22.13
N VAL A 496 43.25 1.08 22.85
CA VAL A 496 41.89 1.37 22.37
C VAL A 496 41.32 2.54 23.14
N GLU A 497 40.67 3.46 22.45
CA GLU A 497 40.04 4.65 23.02
C GLU A 497 38.64 4.85 22.41
N PRO A 498 37.63 5.25 23.20
CA PRO A 498 36.30 5.52 22.67
C PRO A 498 36.31 6.77 21.78
N LEU A 499 35.55 6.74 20.68
CA LEU A 499 35.25 7.90 19.84
C LEU A 499 33.85 8.45 20.14
N PRO A 500 33.57 9.70 19.76
CA PRO A 500 32.19 10.22 19.74
C PRO A 500 31.28 9.31 18.90
N ARG A 501 29.99 9.24 19.28
CA ARG A 501 29.01 8.40 18.57
C ARG A 501 28.89 8.78 17.10
N GLY A 502 28.89 7.78 16.22
CA GLY A 502 28.84 7.96 14.77
C GLY A 502 30.19 8.29 14.12
N SER A 503 31.31 8.21 14.85
CA SER A 503 32.65 8.42 14.30
C SER A 503 33.20 7.17 13.59
N GLY A 504 32.64 5.98 13.87
CA GLY A 504 33.05 4.75 13.21
C GLY A 504 34.38 4.19 13.75
N PHE A 505 35.32 3.88 12.88
CA PHE A 505 36.59 3.23 13.23
C PHE A 505 37.79 4.08 12.78
N GLU A 506 38.73 4.32 13.70
CA GLU A 506 40.00 4.98 13.38
C GLU A 506 41.18 4.08 13.75
N PHE A 507 42.13 3.92 12.83
CA PHE A 507 43.38 3.20 13.06
C PHE A 507 44.59 4.13 13.01
N GLU A 508 45.40 4.14 14.07
CA GLU A 508 46.63 4.93 14.18
C GLU A 508 47.86 3.99 14.23
N ASP A 509 48.72 4.06 13.22
CA ASP A 509 50.05 3.43 13.24
C ASP A 509 51.02 4.32 14.03
N ALA A 510 51.37 3.89 15.25
CA ALA A 510 52.34 4.53 16.12
C ALA A 510 53.62 3.70 16.32
N ILE A 511 53.91 2.74 15.42
CA ILE A 511 55.08 1.87 15.54
C ILE A 511 56.39 2.66 15.35
N VAL A 512 57.28 2.58 16.35
CA VAL A 512 58.62 3.19 16.33
C VAL A 512 59.70 2.12 16.23
N GLY A 513 60.81 2.41 15.55
CA GLY A 513 62.01 1.54 15.56
C GLY A 513 61.89 0.22 14.80
N GLY A 514 60.78 -0.01 14.06
CA GLY A 514 60.59 -1.21 13.26
C GLY A 514 60.23 -2.47 14.06
N ALA A 515 59.63 -2.31 15.25
CA ALA A 515 59.15 -3.40 16.09
C ALA A 515 58.20 -4.36 15.36
N ILE A 516 57.43 -3.83 14.40
CA ILE A 516 56.67 -4.58 13.40
C ILE A 516 57.07 -4.07 12.00
N PRO A 517 57.45 -4.94 11.04
CA PRO A 517 57.69 -4.54 9.66
C PRO A 517 56.45 -3.90 9.03
N ARG A 518 56.60 -2.75 8.36
CA ARG A 518 55.50 -1.98 7.76
C ARG A 518 54.54 -2.79 6.88
N GLN A 519 55.06 -3.79 6.19
CA GLN A 519 54.26 -4.69 5.34
C GLN A 519 53.22 -5.51 6.12
N PHE A 520 53.39 -5.71 7.44
CA PHE A 520 52.47 -6.48 8.28
C PHE A 520 51.45 -5.61 9.02
N ILE A 521 51.60 -4.29 9.04
CA ILE A 521 50.68 -3.36 9.72
C ILE A 521 49.26 -3.44 9.14
N PRO A 522 49.05 -3.45 7.80
CA PRO A 522 47.71 -3.63 7.23
C PRO A 522 47.07 -4.97 7.61
N ALA A 523 47.87 -6.00 7.88
CA ALA A 523 47.34 -7.29 8.34
C ALA A 523 46.85 -7.22 9.79
N VAL A 524 47.53 -6.45 10.66
CA VAL A 524 47.08 -6.18 12.04
C VAL A 524 45.75 -5.43 12.01
N GLU A 525 45.67 -4.33 11.24
CA GLU A 525 44.45 -3.54 11.06
C GLU A 525 43.29 -4.42 10.55
N LYS A 526 43.53 -5.23 9.51
CA LYS A 526 42.53 -6.18 9.01
C LYS A 526 42.08 -7.17 10.07
N GLY A 527 42.99 -7.62 10.93
CA GLY A 527 42.67 -8.51 12.06
C GLY A 527 41.79 -7.84 13.11
N ILE A 528 42.01 -6.55 13.36
CA ILE A 528 41.18 -5.72 14.23
C ILE A 528 39.79 -5.54 13.63
N VAL A 529 39.68 -5.10 12.37
CA VAL A 529 38.40 -4.90 11.68
C VAL A 529 37.55 -6.17 11.64
N GLU A 530 38.17 -7.34 11.42
CA GLU A 530 37.46 -8.62 11.49
C GLU A 530 37.03 -8.99 12.92
N ALA A 531 37.84 -8.66 13.93
CA ALA A 531 37.46 -8.85 15.33
C ALA A 531 36.31 -7.94 15.76
N MET A 532 36.24 -6.73 15.19
CA MET A 532 35.15 -5.78 15.44
C MET A 532 33.79 -6.27 14.97
N GLN A 533 33.70 -7.28 14.09
CA GLN A 533 32.42 -7.83 13.66
C GLN A 533 31.68 -8.59 14.77
N SER A 534 32.36 -8.96 15.86
CA SER A 534 31.79 -9.69 16.98
C SER A 534 32.35 -9.20 18.30
N GLY A 535 31.57 -8.37 18.99
CA GLY A 535 31.91 -7.75 20.27
C GLY A 535 31.88 -8.71 21.47
N PRO A 536 32.50 -8.32 22.59
CA PRO A 536 32.67 -9.18 23.76
C PRO A 536 31.41 -9.41 24.60
N ILE A 537 30.34 -8.61 24.44
CA ILE A 537 29.14 -8.70 25.30
C ILE A 537 28.14 -9.71 24.71
N ALA A 538 27.67 -9.44 23.49
CA ALA A 538 26.58 -10.18 22.84
C ALA A 538 26.96 -10.60 21.41
N GLY A 539 28.19 -10.32 20.98
CA GLY A 539 28.67 -10.65 19.65
C GLY A 539 28.19 -9.67 18.57
N TYR A 540 27.70 -8.49 18.94
CA TYR A 540 27.29 -7.46 17.97
C TYR A 540 28.51 -6.68 17.43
N PRO A 541 28.41 -6.03 16.27
CA PRO A 541 29.51 -5.25 15.73
C PRO A 541 29.94 -4.10 16.66
N VAL A 542 31.25 -3.90 16.80
CA VAL A 542 31.85 -2.86 17.62
C VAL A 542 32.05 -1.59 16.77
N VAL A 543 31.57 -0.45 17.27
CA VAL A 543 31.64 0.86 16.61
C VAL A 543 32.19 1.95 17.54
N ASP A 544 32.58 3.08 16.96
CA ASP A 544 33.07 4.28 17.65
C ASP A 544 34.32 4.01 18.50
N VAL A 545 35.33 3.39 17.88
CA VAL A 545 36.59 3.04 18.54
C VAL A 545 37.78 3.50 17.72
N LYS A 546 38.73 4.13 18.40
CA LYS A 546 40.07 4.41 17.88
C LYS A 546 41.04 3.36 18.40
N VAL A 547 41.84 2.79 17.50
CA VAL A 547 42.87 1.81 17.83
C VAL A 547 44.24 2.32 17.43
N ARG A 548 45.13 2.45 18.41
CA ARG A 548 46.52 2.88 18.24
C ARG A 548 47.46 1.70 18.37
N LEU A 549 48.13 1.30 17.29
CA LEU A 549 49.16 0.26 17.29
C LEU A 549 50.51 0.87 17.68
N HIS A 550 50.97 0.67 18.92
CA HIS A 550 52.16 1.37 19.45
C HIS A 550 53.40 0.49 19.59
N ASP A 551 53.26 -0.83 19.72
CA ASP A 551 54.40 -1.75 19.91
C ASP A 551 54.07 -3.18 19.43
N GLY A 552 55.06 -4.05 19.36
CA GLY A 552 54.89 -5.44 18.96
C GLY A 552 56.22 -6.17 18.79
N ALA A 553 56.17 -7.38 18.24
CA ALA A 553 57.37 -8.13 17.93
C ALA A 553 57.17 -9.03 16.71
N TYR A 554 58.24 -9.25 15.96
CA TYR A 554 58.26 -10.18 14.83
C TYR A 554 59.45 -11.15 14.91
N HIS A 555 59.34 -12.26 14.17
CA HIS A 555 60.41 -13.22 13.94
C HIS A 555 60.72 -13.27 12.45
N SER A 556 62.00 -13.28 12.08
CA SER A 556 62.41 -13.14 10.67
C SER A 556 61.93 -14.27 9.75
N VAL A 557 61.67 -15.46 10.31
CA VAL A 557 61.26 -16.65 9.53
C VAL A 557 59.79 -17.02 9.73
N ASP A 558 59.32 -16.88 10.97
CA ASP A 558 58.01 -17.39 11.41
C ASP A 558 56.91 -16.33 11.35
N SER A 559 57.25 -15.05 11.15
CA SER A 559 56.24 -14.02 10.95
C SER A 559 55.67 -14.02 9.54
N SER A 560 54.35 -13.82 9.48
CA SER A 560 53.57 -13.75 8.25
C SER A 560 52.38 -12.82 8.45
N GLU A 561 51.79 -12.33 7.36
CA GLU A 561 50.55 -11.53 7.41
C GLU A 561 49.44 -12.25 8.17
N ALA A 562 49.26 -13.56 7.93
CA ALA A 562 48.28 -14.36 8.64
C ALA A 562 48.52 -14.39 10.16
N ALA A 563 49.77 -14.47 10.61
CA ALA A 563 50.10 -14.46 12.02
C ALA A 563 49.85 -13.10 12.68
N PHE A 564 50.16 -11.99 11.99
CA PHE A 564 49.90 -10.64 12.48
C PHE A 564 48.42 -10.26 12.46
N LYS A 565 47.65 -10.82 11.52
CA LYS A 565 46.21 -10.71 11.50
C LYS A 565 45.56 -11.36 12.74
N VAL A 566 45.99 -12.56 13.10
CA VAL A 566 45.53 -13.22 14.34
C VAL A 566 45.99 -12.45 15.58
N ALA A 567 47.23 -11.95 15.58
CA ALA A 567 47.75 -11.13 16.68
C ALA A 567 46.93 -9.84 16.89
N GLY A 568 46.60 -9.12 15.82
CA GLY A 568 45.73 -7.93 15.88
C GLY A 568 44.32 -8.25 16.40
N SER A 569 43.72 -9.34 15.92
CA SER A 569 42.41 -9.81 16.40
C SER A 569 42.41 -10.12 17.90
N LEU A 570 43.44 -10.82 18.39
CA LEU A 570 43.58 -11.14 19.81
C LEU A 570 43.86 -9.88 20.65
N ALA A 571 44.69 -8.97 20.16
CA ALA A 571 45.00 -7.72 20.85
C ALA A 571 43.73 -6.88 21.04
N PHE A 572 42.90 -6.78 20.00
CA PHE A 572 41.62 -6.06 20.04
C PHE A 572 40.64 -6.65 21.05
N LYS A 573 40.44 -7.98 21.02
CA LYS A 573 39.54 -8.67 21.96
C LYS A 573 39.96 -8.45 23.41
N ASN A 574 41.24 -8.65 23.71
CA ASN A 574 41.78 -8.43 25.05
C ASN A 574 41.61 -6.97 25.50
N ALA A 575 41.87 -6.01 24.61
CA ALA A 575 41.72 -4.60 24.94
C ALA A 575 40.25 -4.22 25.19
N CYS A 576 39.32 -4.71 24.38
CA CYS A 576 37.90 -4.42 24.52
C CYS A 576 37.32 -4.96 25.84
N GLU A 577 37.74 -6.15 26.30
CA GLU A 577 37.32 -6.71 27.58
C GLU A 577 37.70 -5.80 28.77
N GLU A 578 38.87 -5.15 28.71
CA GLU A 578 39.37 -4.24 29.74
C GLU A 578 38.81 -2.81 29.60
N ALA A 579 38.32 -2.45 28.42
CA ALA A 579 37.86 -1.10 28.04
C ALA A 579 36.41 -0.78 28.46
N ARG A 580 35.82 -1.58 29.36
CA ARG A 580 34.42 -1.46 29.82
C ARG A 580 33.46 -1.41 28.62
N PRO A 581 33.26 -2.53 27.92
CA PRO A 581 32.40 -2.56 26.76
C PRO A 581 30.95 -2.26 27.19
N VAL A 582 30.21 -1.54 26.35
CA VAL A 582 28.79 -1.21 26.55
C VAL A 582 27.99 -1.52 25.30
N LEU A 583 26.70 -1.83 25.50
CA LEU A 583 25.76 -2.14 24.43
C LEU A 583 25.07 -0.85 23.96
N LEU A 584 24.89 -0.72 22.65
CA LEU A 584 24.20 0.39 22.00
C LEU A 584 22.90 -0.10 21.34
N GLU A 585 21.81 0.64 21.54
CA GLU A 585 20.55 0.45 20.81
C GLU A 585 20.33 1.57 19.79
N PRO A 586 19.72 1.25 18.63
CA PRO A 586 19.37 2.26 17.64
C PRO A 586 18.13 3.05 18.11
N TYR A 587 18.26 4.37 18.01
CA TYR A 587 17.17 5.32 18.12
C TYR A 587 16.71 5.71 16.73
N VAL A 588 15.39 5.84 16.59
CA VAL A 588 14.74 6.28 15.36
C VAL A 588 13.99 7.58 15.60
N LYS A 589 13.96 8.43 14.57
CA LYS A 589 13.04 9.55 14.49
C LYS A 589 11.70 9.05 14.00
N VAL A 590 10.67 9.38 14.77
CA VAL A 590 9.29 9.00 14.50
C VAL A 590 8.48 10.26 14.25
N GLU A 591 7.81 10.32 13.11
CA GLU A 591 6.84 11.35 12.80
C GLU A 591 5.44 10.75 12.78
N VAL A 592 4.56 11.16 13.69
CA VAL A 592 3.19 10.66 13.77
C VAL A 592 2.21 11.72 13.31
N LEU A 593 1.52 11.47 12.21
CA LEU A 593 0.47 12.33 11.69
C LEU A 593 -0.89 11.87 12.22
N ALA A 594 -1.55 12.68 13.05
CA ALA A 594 -2.80 12.34 13.71
C ALA A 594 -3.80 13.51 13.80
N PRO A 595 -5.10 13.24 13.99
CA PRO A 595 -6.08 14.25 14.38
C PRO A 595 -5.72 14.95 15.69
N THR A 596 -6.04 16.24 15.81
CA THR A 596 -5.69 17.08 16.97
C THR A 596 -6.22 16.51 18.30
N GLU A 597 -7.41 15.90 18.30
CA GLU A 597 -8.01 15.28 19.49
C GLU A 597 -7.23 14.09 20.07
N LEU A 598 -6.40 13.42 19.27
CA LEU A 598 -5.66 12.21 19.66
C LEU A 598 -4.21 12.49 20.07
N VAL A 599 -3.77 13.75 19.97
CA VAL A 599 -2.37 14.12 20.19
C VAL A 599 -1.91 13.81 21.61
N GLY A 600 -2.76 14.05 22.61
CA GLY A 600 -2.45 13.76 24.02
C GLY A 600 -2.20 12.27 24.28
N ASP A 601 -3.07 11.42 23.76
CA ASP A 601 -2.98 9.96 23.91
C ASP A 601 -1.73 9.41 23.21
N ILE A 602 -1.44 9.90 21.99
CA ILE A 602 -0.25 9.48 21.22
C ILE A 602 1.04 9.91 21.91
N MET A 603 1.12 11.14 22.42
CA MET A 603 2.29 11.58 23.19
C MET A 603 2.49 10.75 24.46
N GLY A 604 1.38 10.36 25.13
CA GLY A 604 1.41 9.47 26.28
C GLY A 604 1.97 8.09 25.94
N ASP A 605 1.53 7.48 24.84
CA ASP A 605 2.04 6.17 24.38
C ASP A 605 3.53 6.24 23.98
N LEU A 606 3.93 7.25 23.20
CA LEU A 606 5.33 7.45 22.81
C LEU A 606 6.24 7.63 24.05
N SER A 607 5.80 8.41 25.03
CA SER A 607 6.55 8.61 26.28
C SER A 607 6.65 7.30 27.08
N GLY A 608 5.58 6.50 27.11
CA GLY A 608 5.57 5.17 27.72
C GLY A 608 6.56 4.20 27.07
N ARG A 609 6.87 4.40 25.79
CA ARG A 609 7.85 3.65 24.98
C ARG A 609 9.27 4.20 25.04
N ARG A 610 9.63 4.92 26.12
CA ARG A 610 10.92 5.60 26.25
C ARG A 610 11.19 6.65 25.16
N GLY A 611 10.15 7.08 24.46
CA GLY A 611 10.22 8.11 23.44
C GLY A 611 10.44 9.50 24.06
N ARG A 612 11.21 10.33 23.37
CA ARG A 612 11.46 11.73 23.71
C ARG A 612 10.76 12.60 22.66
N PRO A 613 9.61 13.22 22.98
CA PRO A 613 8.96 14.16 22.07
C PRO A 613 9.88 15.35 21.78
N MET A 614 10.11 15.61 20.49
CA MET A 614 10.96 16.70 19.99
C MET A 614 10.16 17.95 19.65
N GLY A 615 8.89 17.78 19.28
CA GLY A 615 8.03 18.89 18.91
C GLY A 615 6.73 18.42 18.27
N MET A 616 5.90 19.39 17.92
CA MET A 616 4.68 19.18 17.15
C MET A 616 4.52 20.29 16.12
N GLU A 617 4.10 19.92 14.92
CA GLU A 617 3.82 20.86 13.83
C GLU A 617 2.38 20.69 13.36
N GLN A 618 1.73 21.81 13.05
CA GLN A 618 0.38 21.76 12.49
C GLN A 618 0.46 21.58 10.97
N ARG A 619 -0.24 20.55 10.46
CA ARG A 619 -0.33 20.24 9.03
C ARG A 619 -1.80 20.17 8.61
N GLY A 620 -2.38 21.33 8.33
CA GLY A 620 -3.81 21.49 8.07
C GLY A 620 -4.65 21.18 9.31
N GLU A 621 -5.62 20.26 9.18
CA GLU A 621 -6.48 19.78 10.27
C GLU A 621 -5.80 18.75 11.20
N ARG A 622 -4.59 18.29 10.82
CA ARG A 622 -3.84 17.26 11.55
C ARG A 622 -2.62 17.88 12.22
N GLN A 623 -2.08 17.16 13.20
CA GLN A 623 -0.80 17.46 13.81
C GLN A 623 0.21 16.37 13.49
N VAL A 624 1.45 16.79 13.25
CA VAL A 624 2.62 15.93 13.15
C VAL A 624 3.34 16.01 14.50
N ILE A 625 3.48 14.86 15.16
CA ILE A 625 4.22 14.72 16.42
C ILE A 625 5.58 14.13 16.08
N GLN A 626 6.66 14.81 16.42
CA GLN A 626 8.02 14.33 16.23
C GLN A 626 8.57 13.80 17.55
N ALA A 627 9.16 12.61 17.54
CA ALA A 627 9.79 12.01 18.71
C ALA A 627 11.00 11.14 18.34
N GLU A 628 11.97 11.04 19.23
CA GLU A 628 13.05 10.05 19.17
C GLU A 628 12.67 8.84 20.03
N VAL A 629 12.67 7.64 19.47
CA VAL A 629 12.22 6.42 20.17
C VAL A 629 13.21 5.29 19.92
N PRO A 630 13.52 4.43 20.91
CA PRO A 630 14.29 3.22 20.66
C PRO A 630 13.57 2.32 19.64
N GLN A 631 14.27 1.84 18.62
CA GLN A 631 13.68 1.04 17.55
C GLN A 631 12.99 -0.25 18.06
N VAL A 632 13.51 -0.84 19.14
CA VAL A 632 12.94 -2.04 19.77
C VAL A 632 11.50 -1.82 20.26
N GLU A 633 11.16 -0.60 20.67
CA GLU A 633 9.82 -0.24 21.16
C GLU A 633 8.84 0.03 20.01
N MET A 634 9.37 0.17 18.79
CA MET A 634 8.60 0.47 17.57
C MET A 634 8.12 -0.78 16.83
N LEU A 635 8.63 -1.97 17.18
CA LEU A 635 8.27 -3.24 16.51
C LEU A 635 6.76 -3.53 16.53
N THR A 636 6.05 -3.10 17.58
CA THR A 636 4.59 -3.28 17.71
C THR A 636 3.78 -2.00 17.47
N TYR A 637 4.45 -0.88 17.22
CA TYR A 637 3.83 0.44 17.28
C TYR A 637 2.70 0.63 16.26
N ALA A 638 2.82 0.08 15.05
CA ALA A 638 1.76 0.18 14.05
C ALA A 638 0.41 -0.38 14.51
N ARG A 639 0.44 -1.56 15.17
CA ARG A 639 -0.76 -2.19 15.71
C ARG A 639 -1.35 -1.36 16.85
N ASP A 640 -0.48 -0.91 17.74
CA ASP A 640 -0.88 -0.21 18.95
C ASP A 640 -1.40 1.21 18.63
N LEU A 641 -0.76 1.93 17.70
CA LEU A 641 -1.21 3.22 17.16
C LEU A 641 -2.54 3.11 16.40
N ARG A 642 -2.73 2.04 15.60
CA ARG A 642 -4.01 1.81 14.91
C ARG A 642 -5.14 1.62 15.92
N SER A 643 -4.89 0.86 16.98
CA SER A 643 -5.84 0.67 18.08
C SER A 643 -6.14 2.00 18.80
N LEU A 644 -5.10 2.77 19.13
CA LEU A 644 -5.20 4.04 19.85
C LEU A 644 -5.95 5.11 19.04
N SER A 645 -5.70 5.18 17.73
CA SER A 645 -6.26 6.23 16.87
C SER A 645 -7.54 5.85 16.14
N GLY A 646 -8.01 4.60 16.29
CA GLY A 646 -9.01 4.01 15.41
C GLY A 646 -8.55 3.90 13.94
N GLY A 647 -7.24 3.95 13.69
CA GLY A 647 -6.63 3.95 12.35
C GLY A 647 -6.53 5.32 11.68
N ARG A 648 -6.81 6.41 12.41
CA ARG A 648 -6.75 7.80 11.90
C ARG A 648 -5.35 8.41 11.92
N ALA A 649 -4.42 7.76 12.60
CA ALA A 649 -3.02 8.16 12.65
C ALA A 649 -2.15 7.24 11.80
N ASN A 650 -1.14 7.84 11.15
CA ASN A 650 -0.07 7.13 10.48
C ASN A 650 1.27 7.62 11.04
N PHE A 651 2.33 6.86 10.84
CA PHE A 651 3.66 7.26 11.27
C PHE A 651 4.72 6.92 10.23
N HIS A 652 5.80 7.69 10.23
CA HIS A 652 7.02 7.46 9.49
C HIS A 652 8.17 7.22 10.47
N VAL A 653 9.14 6.39 10.10
CA VAL A 653 10.30 6.05 10.93
C VAL A 653 11.56 6.13 10.10
N GLU A 654 12.55 6.86 10.61
CA GLU A 654 13.89 6.96 10.03
C GLU A 654 14.94 6.68 11.10
N PHE A 655 16.04 5.99 10.74
CA PHE A 655 17.18 5.84 11.63
C PHE A 655 17.78 7.20 11.98
N ASP A 656 18.16 7.41 13.24
CA ASP A 656 18.78 8.65 13.67
C ASP A 656 20.20 8.42 14.22
N HIS A 657 20.32 7.71 15.34
CA HIS A 657 21.61 7.49 15.99
C HIS A 657 21.59 6.27 16.93
N TYR A 658 22.72 5.99 17.56
CA TYR A 658 22.85 4.95 18.60
C TYR A 658 23.06 5.59 19.98
N GLU A 659 22.34 5.09 20.98
CA GLU A 659 22.57 5.42 22.40
C GLU A 659 22.89 4.17 23.23
N GLU A 660 23.47 4.37 24.41
CA GLU A 660 23.76 3.29 25.35
C GLU A 660 22.46 2.66 25.91
N VAL A 661 22.39 1.33 25.88
CA VAL A 661 21.26 0.58 26.43
C VAL A 661 21.19 0.81 27.95
N PRO A 662 20.03 1.22 28.51
CA PRO A 662 19.87 1.39 29.93
C PRO A 662 20.28 0.15 30.73
N PRO A 663 21.02 0.28 31.85
CA PRO A 663 21.55 -0.87 32.60
C PRO A 663 20.51 -1.91 33.01
N ASN A 664 19.28 -1.48 33.28
CA ASN A 664 18.15 -2.35 33.65
C ASN A 664 17.56 -3.16 32.48
N LEU A 665 17.98 -2.89 31.24
CA LEU A 665 17.52 -3.58 30.03
C LEU A 665 18.61 -4.47 29.41
N VAL A 666 19.88 -4.28 29.75
CA VAL A 666 21.00 -5.06 29.19
C VAL A 666 20.77 -6.57 29.36
N GLU A 667 20.44 -7.05 30.55
CA GLU A 667 20.16 -8.48 30.80
C GLU A 667 19.04 -9.04 29.92
N LYS A 668 18.01 -8.21 29.61
CA LYS A 668 16.92 -8.63 28.74
C LYS A 668 17.37 -8.79 27.29
N VAL A 669 18.22 -7.89 26.81
CA VAL A 669 18.77 -7.97 25.45
C VAL A 669 19.68 -9.19 25.32
N LEU A 670 20.51 -9.48 26.33
CA LEU A 670 21.36 -10.67 26.35
C LEU A 670 20.53 -11.96 26.32
N ALA A 671 19.52 -12.06 27.18
CA ALA A 671 18.64 -13.23 27.20
C ALA A 671 17.85 -13.42 25.90
N ALA A 672 17.50 -12.32 25.19
CA ALA A 672 16.86 -12.40 23.89
C ALA A 672 17.84 -12.93 22.82
N ASN A 673 19.07 -12.42 22.79
CA ASN A 673 20.10 -12.84 21.85
C ASN A 673 20.49 -14.32 22.02
N GLU A 674 20.66 -14.79 23.27
CA GLU A 674 20.96 -16.20 23.57
C GLU A 674 19.88 -17.15 23.03
N ARG A 675 18.59 -16.81 23.25
CA ARG A 675 17.48 -17.61 22.74
C ARG A 675 17.46 -17.66 21.21
N GLU A 676 17.80 -16.55 20.56
CA GLU A 676 17.87 -16.51 19.10
C GLU A 676 19.01 -17.37 18.55
N GLU A 677 20.18 -17.36 19.18
CA GLU A 677 21.28 -18.25 18.80
C GLU A 677 20.93 -19.73 18.98
N GLU A 678 20.22 -20.08 20.05
CA GLU A 678 19.75 -21.45 20.27
C GLU A 678 18.77 -21.89 19.19
N VAL A 679 17.84 -21.01 18.78
CA VAL A 679 16.88 -21.29 17.70
C VAL A 679 17.56 -21.40 16.33
N GLN A 680 18.65 -20.66 16.08
CA GLN A 680 19.41 -20.76 14.82
C GLN A 680 20.33 -22.00 14.75
N LYS A 681 20.70 -22.60 15.89
CA LYS A 681 21.54 -23.80 15.96
C LYS A 681 20.73 -25.10 15.81
N VAL A 682 19.40 -25.04 15.92
CA VAL A 682 18.43 -26.14 15.74
C VAL A 682 17.86 -26.09 14.34
#